data_AF-A0A5B6TZX7-F1
#
_entry.id   AF-A0A5B6TZX7-F1
#
_cell.length_a   1.000
_cell.length_b   1.000
_cell.length_c   1.000
_cell.angle_alpha   90.00
_cell.angle_beta   90.00
_cell.angle_gamma   90.00
#
_symmetry.space_group_name_H-M   'P 1'
#
loop_
_entity.id
_entity.type
_entity.pdbx_description
1 polymer ?
#
loop_
_entity_poly.entity_id
_entity_poly.type
_entity_poly.pdbx_seq_one_letter_code
_entity_poly.pdbx_strand_id
1 'polypeptide(L)'
;MMKALGFHEDWIVLILRCISSVSYSVCINGEESEPVWPSRGLRQGDPLSPYLFLICAEGFSVLLEDAQRRGNDCILFGYATREGVVAVRGVLQEYEQCAGQKVNYDKSLVYYGANISAEVKGDITNFLGVREASNPEKYLGLPMMVGRRKTWAFVEFLDRFRKRVDGWNYRCLSMGGKEVFIKSVLQATPLYAMQCFLFPKMLCHKLENIMNKFWWTNNKTAKGIHWSCWDTLCKPKSNGGKGFKNLFFFNKALLAKQVWHILVQPNCLLARILKACYFPHTDILSAKVGSNPTFTWRSICNSRDLIVDGMLWRIGKGNSVNIWDDPWLPGKDNNRVTGHVINPNWTKVSQLIDESSSTWNSELIYRLVDKATADRIPSIPLASSRTEDALVWKYDGSGDYSVKSGYRVLSAIAAYPMSTCSNEVNYNFFYKLLWALNLPEKIKIHVWRLFNNLLPHAGNLARRTIVIEPACPLCRVALEDSNHLMWSCGVLQSVWTQLLVLIPAVEETWDHHKRLAHMFINIDEQQRSIVAISFWSLWYRRNKMIHEGARFNFQEVIGFIRGYIKEINTIQRAAQPNFRPDSKELWRPPDEGKIKVNFDASYKSDENMAFTAVIARDSAGIIQGAETYLFTQVPDPFVAEARACERALIFALTMGFTRLEVKGDSLAVIKSVAKKGNDRSVLRLITQHTRHLGLSFGEISYQHVRRSANGVAHTLALEGRRRSYSGIWHWELPASVQRPAEQDRVGGRSEA
;
A
#
# COMPACT_ATOMS: atom_id res chain seq x y z
N MET A 1 42.48 8.84 -8.36
CA MET A 1 41.44 8.20 -7.52
C MET A 1 40.95 6.87 -8.11
N MET A 2 40.33 6.83 -9.30
CA MET A 2 39.87 5.57 -9.90
C MET A 2 40.97 4.51 -10.06
N LYS A 3 42.17 4.89 -10.51
CA LYS A 3 43.34 3.98 -10.55
C LYS A 3 43.67 3.41 -9.17
N ALA A 4 43.67 4.25 -8.13
CA ALA A 4 43.96 3.84 -6.75
C ALA A 4 42.87 2.94 -6.14
N LEU A 5 41.62 3.07 -6.60
CA LEU A 5 40.51 2.19 -6.22
C LEU A 5 40.49 0.87 -7.03
N GLY A 6 41.48 0.63 -7.90
CA GLY A 6 41.63 -0.63 -8.64
C GLY A 6 40.73 -0.75 -9.88
N PHE A 7 40.20 0.35 -10.41
CA PHE A 7 39.45 0.30 -11.67
C PHE A 7 40.38 -0.06 -12.85
N HIS A 8 39.88 -0.89 -13.77
CA HIS A 8 40.61 -1.28 -14.98
C HIS A 8 40.92 -0.07 -15.88
N GLU A 9 42.11 -0.04 -16.49
CA GLU A 9 42.58 1.12 -17.26
C GLU A 9 41.63 1.45 -18.43
N ASP A 10 41.16 0.44 -19.18
CA ASP A 10 40.19 0.66 -20.27
C ASP A 10 38.90 1.33 -19.80
N TRP A 11 38.43 0.98 -18.61
CA TRP A 11 37.23 1.58 -18.02
C TRP A 11 37.46 3.05 -17.66
N ILE A 12 38.65 3.35 -17.13
CA ILE A 12 39.07 4.73 -16.83
C ILE A 12 39.14 5.55 -18.11
N VAL A 13 39.74 5.01 -19.18
CA VAL A 13 39.81 5.67 -20.49
C VAL A 13 38.42 5.95 -21.05
N LEU A 14 37.50 4.98 -20.98
CA LEU A 14 36.11 5.16 -21.42
C LEU A 14 35.40 6.27 -20.65
N ILE A 15 35.50 6.27 -19.31
CA ILE A 15 34.92 7.33 -18.48
C ILE A 15 35.52 8.70 -18.79
N LEU A 16 36.84 8.78 -18.94
CA LEU A 16 37.51 10.04 -19.27
C LEU A 16 37.06 10.58 -20.63
N ARG A 17 36.85 9.72 -21.63
CA ARG A 17 36.29 10.13 -22.94
C ARG A 17 34.88 10.71 -22.80
N CYS A 18 34.04 10.14 -21.94
CA CYS A 18 32.70 10.68 -21.68
C CYS A 18 32.73 12.06 -21.01
N ILE A 19 33.74 12.34 -20.21
CA ILE A 19 33.89 13.63 -19.51
C ILE A 19 34.55 14.69 -20.41
N SER A 20 35.59 14.31 -21.16
CA SER A 20 36.41 15.26 -21.93
C SER A 20 35.82 15.66 -23.29
N SER A 21 34.85 14.92 -23.81
CA SER A 21 34.20 15.21 -25.10
C SER A 21 33.03 16.19 -25.02
N VAL A 22 32.66 16.64 -23.81
CA VAL A 22 31.53 17.54 -23.62
C VAL A 22 31.89 18.96 -24.07
N SER A 23 30.95 19.63 -24.74
CA SER A 23 30.97 21.07 -25.00
C SER A 23 29.61 21.67 -24.65
N TYR A 24 29.60 22.97 -24.30
CA TYR A 24 28.40 23.70 -23.92
C TYR A 24 28.22 24.92 -24.82
N SER A 25 27.04 25.12 -25.38
CA SER A 25 26.61 26.43 -25.91
C SER A 25 25.52 26.98 -25.00
N VAL A 26 25.52 28.30 -24.78
CA VAL A 26 24.49 28.98 -24.01
C VAL A 26 23.54 29.64 -25.00
N CYS A 27 22.28 29.23 -24.99
CA CYS A 27 21.25 29.89 -25.80
C CYS A 27 20.77 31.14 -25.07
N ILE A 28 21.04 32.31 -25.63
CA ILE A 28 20.58 33.60 -25.11
C ILE A 28 19.62 34.18 -26.15
N ASN A 29 18.35 34.38 -25.76
CA ASN A 29 17.30 34.92 -26.63
C ASN A 29 17.07 34.14 -27.95
N GLY A 30 17.38 32.84 -27.99
CA GLY A 30 17.20 32.00 -29.18
C GLY A 30 18.45 31.88 -30.06
N GLU A 31 19.51 32.62 -29.77
CA GLU A 31 20.81 32.49 -30.44
C GLU A 31 21.78 31.69 -29.57
N GLU A 32 22.45 30.71 -30.19
CA GLU A 32 23.47 29.90 -29.51
C GLU A 32 24.80 30.66 -29.47
N SER A 33 25.41 30.72 -28.28
CA SER A 33 26.78 31.20 -28.14
C SER A 33 27.77 30.26 -28.80
N GLU A 34 29.01 30.74 -29.01
CA GLU A 34 30.11 29.85 -29.33
C GLU A 34 30.26 28.72 -28.30
N PRO A 35 30.64 27.51 -28.74
CA PRO A 35 30.83 26.37 -27.87
C PRO A 35 32.00 26.61 -26.90
N VAL A 36 31.75 26.27 -25.64
CA VAL A 36 32.73 26.31 -24.54
C VAL A 36 33.09 24.87 -24.18
N TRP A 37 34.39 24.57 -24.19
CA TRP A 37 34.92 23.29 -23.73
C TRP A 37 35.37 23.40 -22.27
N PRO A 38 34.66 22.74 -21.34
CA PRO A 38 35.01 22.76 -19.93
C PRO A 38 36.34 22.04 -19.69
N SER A 39 37.30 22.72 -19.04
CA SER A 39 38.54 22.09 -18.58
C SER A 39 38.36 21.35 -17.24
N ARG A 40 37.30 21.68 -16.49
CA ARG A 40 36.98 21.11 -15.17
C ARG A 40 35.46 21.03 -14.97
N GLY A 41 35.04 20.12 -14.10
CA GLY A 41 33.65 19.97 -13.69
C GLY A 41 32.96 18.76 -14.33
N LEU A 42 31.91 18.30 -13.67
CA LEU A 42 31.05 17.20 -14.14
C LEU A 42 29.71 17.78 -14.63
N ARG A 43 29.12 17.17 -15.65
CA ARG A 43 27.89 17.66 -16.26
C ARG A 43 26.70 17.47 -15.31
N GLN A 44 26.01 18.55 -14.96
CA GLN A 44 24.76 18.43 -14.20
C GLN A 44 23.66 17.81 -15.07
N GLY A 45 22.99 16.77 -14.56
CA GLY A 45 21.96 16.01 -15.27
C GLY A 45 22.49 14.78 -16.03
N ASP A 46 23.82 14.60 -16.11
CA ASP A 46 24.41 13.35 -16.62
C ASP A 46 24.32 12.23 -15.57
N PRO A 47 23.87 11.01 -15.94
CA PRO A 47 23.73 9.89 -15.00
C PRO A 47 25.04 9.41 -14.35
N LEU A 48 26.20 9.61 -14.99
CA LEU A 48 27.50 9.18 -14.47
C LEU A 48 28.07 10.15 -13.43
N SER A 49 27.83 11.44 -13.64
CA SER A 49 28.38 12.54 -12.83
C SER A 49 28.17 12.39 -11.31
N PRO A 50 27.01 11.96 -10.77
CA PRO A 50 26.85 11.72 -9.34
C PRO A 50 27.79 10.64 -8.77
N TYR A 51 28.05 9.56 -9.53
CA TYR A 51 28.94 8.49 -9.08
C TYR A 51 30.40 8.92 -9.11
N LEU A 52 30.79 9.66 -10.14
CA LEU A 52 32.14 10.21 -10.25
C LEU A 52 32.42 11.24 -9.14
N PHE A 53 31.42 12.05 -8.79
CA PHE A 53 31.49 12.94 -7.64
C PHE A 53 31.72 12.16 -6.34
N LEU A 54 30.98 11.06 -6.10
CA LEU A 54 31.16 10.21 -4.92
C LEU A 54 32.55 9.55 -4.89
N ILE A 55 33.04 9.08 -6.03
CA ILE A 55 34.40 8.53 -6.14
C ILE A 55 35.42 9.59 -5.73
N CYS A 56 35.30 10.83 -6.20
CA CYS A 56 36.16 11.94 -5.80
C CYS A 56 36.00 12.33 -4.32
N ALA A 57 34.79 12.26 -3.78
CA ALA A 57 34.50 12.54 -2.37
C ALA A 57 35.07 11.48 -1.43
N GLU A 58 35.34 10.25 -1.90
CA GLU A 58 35.94 9.19 -1.09
C GLU A 58 37.32 9.59 -0.53
N GLY A 59 38.08 10.39 -1.27
CA GLY A 59 39.33 10.96 -0.76
C GLY A 59 39.15 11.77 0.52
N PHE A 60 38.00 12.45 0.69
CA PHE A 60 37.69 13.16 1.92
C PHE A 60 37.42 12.21 3.08
N SER A 61 36.66 11.13 2.85
CA SER A 61 36.41 10.08 3.86
C SER A 61 37.71 9.48 4.36
N VAL A 62 38.64 9.16 3.46
CA VAL A 62 39.95 8.60 3.81
C VAL A 62 40.77 9.56 4.68
N LEU A 63 40.77 10.87 4.36
CA LEU A 63 41.46 11.87 5.17
C LEU A 63 40.84 11.99 6.57
N LEU A 64 39.52 11.90 6.68
CA LEU A 64 38.83 11.90 7.98
C LEU A 64 39.19 10.66 8.81
N GLU A 65 39.20 9.47 8.20
CA GLU A 65 39.58 8.23 8.89
C GLU A 65 41.04 8.24 9.34
N ASP A 66 41.95 8.77 8.50
CA ASP A 66 43.36 8.84 8.83
C ASP A 66 43.60 9.81 9.99
N ALA A 67 42.96 10.98 9.97
CA ALA A 67 43.03 11.92 11.07
C ALA A 67 42.40 11.35 12.35
N GLN A 68 41.34 10.53 12.26
CA GLN A 68 40.79 9.80 13.42
C GLN A 68 41.77 8.76 13.96
N ARG A 69 42.45 7.99 13.09
CA ARG A 69 43.49 7.01 13.50
C ARG A 69 44.67 7.67 14.20
N ARG A 70 44.98 8.93 13.86
CA ARG A 70 46.00 9.74 14.53
C ARG A 70 45.54 10.30 15.89
N GLY A 71 44.36 9.93 16.38
CA GLY A 71 43.83 10.32 17.69
C GLY A 71 43.01 11.62 17.68
N ASN A 72 42.61 12.14 16.51
CA ASN A 72 41.68 13.28 16.45
C ASN A 72 40.24 12.78 16.63
N ASP A 73 39.74 12.87 17.85
CA ASP A 73 38.65 12.02 18.34
C ASP A 73 37.26 12.23 17.73
N CYS A 74 36.98 13.25 16.90
CA CYS A 74 35.74 13.38 16.12
C CYS A 74 35.78 14.64 15.22
N ILE A 75 36.15 14.53 13.95
CA ILE A 75 36.53 15.70 13.14
C ILE A 75 35.34 16.56 12.69
N LEU A 76 34.11 16.02 12.67
CA LEU A 76 32.90 16.81 12.35
C LEU A 76 31.94 16.98 13.54
N PHE A 77 32.21 16.32 14.68
CA PHE A 77 31.43 16.40 15.92
C PHE A 77 32.35 16.25 17.14
N GLY A 78 33.22 17.22 17.40
CA GLY A 78 34.24 17.12 18.44
C GLY A 78 33.99 17.97 19.67
N TYR A 79 34.88 17.83 20.65
CA TYR A 79 35.03 18.83 21.71
C TYR A 79 35.51 20.16 21.11
N ALA A 80 35.09 21.27 21.71
CA ALA A 80 35.50 22.61 21.30
C ALA A 80 36.93 22.91 21.78
N THR A 81 37.91 22.24 21.18
CA THR A 81 39.34 22.39 21.46
C THR A 81 40.07 23.00 20.27
N ARG A 82 41.19 23.67 20.54
CA ARG A 82 42.02 24.27 19.49
C ARG A 82 42.63 23.20 18.60
N GLU A 83 43.08 22.11 19.19
CA GLU A 83 43.68 20.96 18.49
C GLU A 83 42.69 20.33 17.51
N GLY A 84 41.44 20.12 17.94
CA GLY A 84 40.40 19.55 17.09
C GLY A 84 40.11 20.45 15.89
N VAL A 85 40.01 21.76 16.12
CA VAL A 85 39.70 22.75 15.09
C VAL A 85 40.84 22.94 14.07
N VAL A 86 42.09 22.90 14.54
CA VAL A 86 43.28 22.86 13.67
C VAL A 86 43.25 21.60 12.80
N ALA A 87 42.93 20.44 13.37
CA ALA A 87 42.81 19.20 12.62
C ALA A 87 41.69 19.27 11.54
N VAL A 88 40.50 19.78 11.87
CA VAL A 88 39.42 19.96 10.88
C VAL A 88 39.89 20.84 9.73
N ARG A 89 40.49 22.00 10.04
CA ARG A 89 40.94 22.94 9.01
C ARG A 89 42.04 22.34 8.13
N GLY A 90 42.98 21.60 8.73
CA GLY A 90 44.03 20.89 8.01
C GLY A 90 43.47 19.87 7.01
N VAL A 91 42.52 19.03 7.46
CA VAL A 91 41.87 18.02 6.60
C VAL A 91 41.09 18.68 5.46
N LEU A 92 40.36 19.78 5.72
CA LEU A 92 39.66 20.51 4.67
C LEU A 92 40.63 21.11 3.65
N GLN A 93 41.73 21.72 4.10
CA GLN A 93 42.74 22.31 3.20
C GLN A 93 43.45 21.24 2.36
N GLU A 94 43.82 20.12 2.96
CA GLU A 94 44.43 19.00 2.25
C GLU A 94 43.46 18.44 1.20
N TYR A 95 42.18 18.27 1.56
CA TYR A 95 41.16 17.86 0.60
C TYR A 95 41.00 18.86 -0.55
N GLU A 96 40.94 20.16 -0.27
CA GLU A 96 40.83 21.18 -1.32
C GLU A 96 42.03 21.16 -2.28
N GLN A 97 43.24 20.94 -1.76
CA GLN A 97 44.46 20.86 -2.55
C GLN A 97 44.50 19.59 -3.40
N CYS A 98 44.14 18.44 -2.84
CA CYS A 98 44.20 17.15 -3.54
C CYS A 98 43.04 16.96 -4.53
N ALA A 99 41.82 17.37 -4.18
CA ALA A 99 40.63 17.16 -5.01
C ALA A 99 40.37 18.32 -5.99
N GLY A 100 40.94 19.50 -5.75
CA GLY A 100 40.63 20.72 -6.50
C GLY A 100 39.21 21.27 -6.28
N GLN A 101 38.46 20.68 -5.35
CA GLN A 101 37.17 21.19 -4.88
C GLN A 101 37.39 22.28 -3.81
N LYS A 102 36.41 23.16 -3.62
CA LYS A 102 36.47 24.24 -2.63
C LYS A 102 35.30 24.16 -1.65
N VAL A 103 35.60 24.33 -0.37
CA VAL A 103 34.60 24.42 0.69
C VAL A 103 33.95 25.80 0.61
N ASN A 104 32.63 25.82 0.66
CA ASN A 104 31.89 27.07 0.70
C ASN A 104 31.71 27.51 2.16
N TYR A 105 32.67 28.27 2.67
CA TYR A 105 32.66 28.75 4.06
C TYR A 105 31.47 29.65 4.39
N ASP A 106 30.87 30.33 3.40
CA ASP A 106 29.63 31.11 3.58
C ASP A 106 28.40 30.26 3.89
N LYS A 107 28.37 29.03 3.37
CA LYS A 107 27.32 28.04 3.64
C LYS A 107 27.66 27.12 4.80
N SER A 108 28.90 27.12 5.26
CA SER A 108 29.36 26.34 6.40
C SER A 108 29.07 27.06 7.71
N LEU A 109 28.66 26.28 8.71
CA LEU A 109 28.24 26.77 10.01
C LEU A 109 28.90 25.94 11.10
N VAL A 110 29.22 26.57 12.22
CA VAL A 110 29.61 25.89 13.45
C VAL A 110 28.53 26.08 14.50
N TYR A 111 28.23 25.01 15.23
CA TYR A 111 27.29 25.04 16.35
C TYR A 111 27.98 24.57 17.61
N TYR A 112 27.80 25.31 18.70
CA TYR A 112 28.43 25.04 19.99
C TYR A 112 27.44 24.50 21.01
N GLY A 113 27.93 23.61 21.89
CA GLY A 113 27.19 23.21 23.09
C GLY A 113 26.95 24.40 24.03
N ALA A 114 25.91 24.31 24.87
CA ALA A 114 25.52 25.38 25.78
C ALA A 114 26.60 25.78 26.81
N ASN A 115 27.56 24.90 27.09
CA ASN A 115 28.55 25.05 28.15
C ASN A 115 29.91 25.59 27.65
N ILE A 116 30.00 26.08 26.40
CA ILE A 116 31.24 26.63 25.85
C ILE A 116 31.29 28.15 26.07
N SER A 117 32.41 28.66 26.58
CA SER A 117 32.62 30.09 26.84
C SER A 117 32.64 30.92 25.54
N ALA A 118 32.22 32.17 25.61
CA ALA A 118 32.18 33.07 24.45
C ALA A 118 33.56 33.30 23.82
N GLU A 119 34.61 33.29 24.64
CA GLU A 119 36.01 33.41 24.19
C GLU A 119 36.41 32.24 23.28
N VAL A 120 36.21 30.99 23.75
CA VAL A 120 36.52 29.79 22.97
C VAL A 120 35.68 29.71 21.69
N LYS A 121 34.42 30.14 21.74
CA LYS A 121 33.58 30.24 20.53
C LYS A 121 34.16 31.21 19.52
N GLY A 122 34.55 32.40 19.96
CA GLY A 122 35.15 33.43 19.12
C GLY A 122 36.42 32.93 18.44
N ASP A 123 37.32 32.32 19.22
CA ASP A 123 38.57 31.76 18.72
C ASP A 123 38.35 30.70 17.64
N ILE A 124 37.45 29.75 17.89
CA ILE A 124 37.15 28.67 16.95
C ILE A 124 36.48 29.21 15.68
N THR A 125 35.51 30.12 15.83
CA THR A 125 34.76 30.71 14.71
C THR A 125 35.71 31.48 13.79
N ASN A 126 36.58 32.31 14.38
CA ASN A 126 37.60 33.06 13.65
C ASN A 126 38.62 32.15 12.97
N PHE A 127 39.04 31.07 13.65
CA PHE A 127 40.00 30.14 13.08
C PHE A 127 39.42 29.33 11.92
N LEU A 128 38.17 28.89 11.99
CA LEU A 128 37.52 28.15 10.90
C LEU A 128 37.05 29.05 9.76
N GLY A 129 36.80 30.34 10.03
CA GLY A 129 36.26 31.28 9.03
C GLY A 129 34.81 30.98 8.64
N VAL A 130 34.04 30.38 9.55
CA VAL A 130 32.63 30.02 9.36
C VAL A 130 31.73 30.86 10.27
N ARG A 131 30.42 30.88 10.01
CA ARG A 131 29.49 31.63 10.87
C ARG A 131 29.03 30.77 12.06
N GLU A 132 28.92 31.37 13.25
CA GLU A 132 28.26 30.72 14.40
C GLU A 132 26.76 30.63 14.12
N ALA A 133 26.22 29.42 14.19
CA ALA A 133 24.78 29.19 14.16
C ALA A 133 24.21 29.22 15.59
N SER A 134 23.16 30.02 15.80
CA SER A 134 22.42 30.06 17.08
C SER A 134 21.56 28.81 17.32
N ASN A 135 21.25 28.08 16.26
CA ASN A 135 20.56 26.79 16.27
C ASN A 135 21.05 26.02 15.03
N PRO A 136 21.38 24.72 15.10
CA PRO A 136 21.67 23.98 13.88
C PRO A 136 20.47 24.08 12.96
N GLU A 137 20.73 24.50 11.73
CA GLU A 137 19.71 24.68 10.71
C GLU A 137 19.12 23.32 10.29
N LYS A 138 18.80 23.19 9.01
CA LYS A 138 18.23 21.97 8.47
C LYS A 138 19.31 21.09 7.89
N TYR A 139 19.21 19.80 8.16
CA TYR A 139 19.95 18.79 7.43
C TYR A 139 18.98 18.04 6.51
N LEU A 140 19.26 18.03 5.21
CA LEU A 140 18.38 17.44 4.18
C LEU A 140 16.92 17.89 4.28
N GLY A 141 16.71 19.16 4.65
CA GLY A 141 15.38 19.77 4.79
C GLY A 141 14.61 19.40 6.06
N LEU A 142 15.22 18.64 6.98
CA LEU A 142 14.69 18.27 8.30
C LEU A 142 15.36 19.08 9.42
N PRO A 143 14.64 19.40 10.50
CA PRO A 143 15.23 20.09 11.65
C PRO A 143 16.26 19.19 12.35
N MET A 144 17.49 19.68 12.56
CA MET A 144 18.52 18.96 13.30
C MET A 144 18.22 18.89 14.81
N MET A 145 17.64 19.96 15.36
CA MET A 145 17.16 19.99 16.74
C MET A 145 15.67 20.28 16.82
N VAL A 146 14.97 19.50 17.66
CA VAL A 146 13.57 19.75 18.01
C VAL A 146 13.49 20.06 19.50
N GLY A 147 13.46 21.35 19.81
CA GLY A 147 13.34 21.84 21.18
C GLY A 147 11.96 21.59 21.80
N ARG A 148 11.73 22.14 23.01
CA ARG A 148 10.47 21.98 23.77
C ARG A 148 9.24 22.40 22.95
N ARG A 149 9.36 23.47 22.17
CA ARG A 149 8.32 23.95 21.25
C ARG A 149 8.37 23.22 19.91
N LYS A 150 7.87 21.99 19.88
CA LYS A 150 7.88 21.09 18.71
C LYS A 150 7.28 21.71 17.44
N THR A 151 6.27 22.57 17.57
CA THR A 151 5.60 23.22 16.44
C THR A 151 6.51 24.14 15.64
N TRP A 152 7.45 24.83 16.30
CA TRP A 152 8.38 25.76 15.67
C TRP A 152 9.35 25.07 14.72
N ALA A 153 9.79 23.85 15.06
CA ALA A 153 10.66 23.04 14.22
C ALA A 153 10.05 22.72 12.83
N PHE A 154 8.73 22.86 12.68
CA PHE A 154 8.00 22.55 11.45
C PHE A 154 7.24 23.75 10.87
N VAL A 155 7.48 24.99 11.35
CA VAL A 155 6.80 26.18 10.80
C VAL A 155 7.14 26.38 9.33
N GLU A 156 8.42 26.33 8.97
CA GLU A 156 8.82 26.48 7.58
C GLU A 156 8.31 25.33 6.69
N PHE A 157 8.03 24.16 7.29
CA PHE A 157 7.33 23.08 6.57
C PHE A 157 5.90 23.50 6.19
N LEU A 158 5.16 24.11 7.13
CA LEU A 158 3.83 24.66 6.87
C LEU A 158 3.87 25.75 5.78
N ASP A 159 4.87 26.63 5.80
CA ASP A 159 4.98 27.71 4.82
C ASP A 159 5.33 27.19 3.42
N ARG A 160 6.23 26.19 3.31
CA ARG A 160 6.47 25.49 2.03
C ARG A 160 5.21 24.82 1.51
N PHE A 161 4.41 24.24 2.40
CA PHE A 161 3.14 23.61 2.04
C PHE A 161 2.15 24.64 1.48
N ARG A 162 2.02 25.81 2.13
CA ARG A 162 1.19 26.93 1.66
C ARG A 162 1.65 27.47 0.31
N LYS A 163 2.93 27.84 0.19
CA LYS A 163 3.52 28.35 -1.07
C LYS A 163 3.28 27.39 -2.24
N ARG A 164 3.35 26.08 -1.99
CA ARG A 164 3.06 25.07 -3.01
C ARG A 164 1.58 24.99 -3.38
N VAL A 165 0.65 25.15 -2.43
CA VAL A 165 -0.78 25.26 -2.73
C VAL A 165 -1.07 26.53 -3.53
N ASP A 166 -0.52 27.66 -3.11
CA ASP A 166 -0.75 28.96 -3.73
C ASP A 166 -0.23 29.00 -5.17
N GLY A 167 0.97 28.46 -5.43
CA GLY A 167 1.52 28.36 -6.78
C GLY A 167 0.69 27.50 -7.74
N TRP A 168 -0.10 26.56 -7.23
CA TRP A 168 -0.95 25.69 -8.06
C TRP A 168 -2.40 26.18 -8.19
N ASN A 169 -2.86 27.08 -7.31
CA ASN A 169 -4.18 27.70 -7.45
C ASN A 169 -4.33 28.47 -8.78
N TYR A 170 -3.24 29.06 -9.28
CA TYR A 170 -3.23 29.78 -10.57
C TYR A 170 -3.45 28.89 -11.80
N ARG A 171 -3.27 27.56 -11.68
CA ARG A 171 -3.32 26.62 -12.82
C ARG A 171 -4.73 26.10 -13.15
N CYS A 172 -5.78 26.69 -12.57
CA CYS A 172 -7.18 26.39 -12.84
C CYS A 172 -7.54 24.88 -12.88
N LEU A 173 -7.09 24.11 -11.88
CA LEU A 173 -7.32 22.67 -11.83
C LEU A 173 -8.80 22.28 -11.69
N SER A 174 -9.23 21.27 -12.45
CA SER A 174 -10.50 20.58 -12.21
C SER A 174 -10.50 19.90 -10.83
N MET A 175 -11.66 19.54 -10.29
CA MET A 175 -11.74 18.76 -9.04
C MET A 175 -10.95 17.45 -9.12
N GLY A 176 -10.95 16.78 -10.28
CA GLY A 176 -10.10 15.60 -10.50
C GLY A 176 -8.61 15.93 -10.41
N GLY A 177 -8.19 17.05 -11.01
CA GLY A 177 -6.80 17.55 -10.89
C GLY A 177 -6.41 17.89 -9.46
N LYS A 178 -7.33 18.48 -8.68
CA LYS A 178 -7.12 18.74 -7.24
C LYS A 178 -6.94 17.46 -6.44
N GLU A 179 -7.71 16.41 -6.76
CA GLU A 179 -7.60 15.11 -6.08
C GLU A 179 -6.20 14.52 -6.28
N VAL A 180 -5.72 14.53 -7.52
CA VAL A 180 -4.38 14.06 -7.89
C VAL A 180 -3.32 14.90 -7.18
N PHE A 181 -3.45 16.23 -7.20
CA PHE A 181 -2.49 17.12 -6.55
C PHE A 181 -2.40 16.88 -5.04
N ILE A 182 -3.54 16.74 -4.35
CA ILE A 182 -3.57 16.43 -2.91
C ILE A 182 -2.85 15.12 -2.63
N LYS A 183 -3.16 14.05 -3.38
CA LYS A 183 -2.61 12.71 -3.13
C LYS A 183 -1.14 12.58 -3.49
N SER A 184 -0.77 13.05 -4.68
CA SER A 184 0.56 12.82 -5.25
C SER A 184 1.59 13.86 -4.82
N VAL A 185 1.15 15.07 -4.42
CA VAL A 185 2.06 16.16 -4.06
C VAL A 185 1.91 16.53 -2.59
N LEU A 186 0.72 16.94 -2.16
CA LEU A 186 0.55 17.48 -0.80
C LEU A 186 0.74 16.41 0.28
N GLN A 187 0.11 15.24 0.13
CA GLN A 187 0.29 14.13 1.07
C GLN A 187 1.66 13.46 0.99
N ALA A 188 2.36 13.62 -0.15
CA ALA A 188 3.72 13.10 -0.33
C ALA A 188 4.79 14.02 0.29
N THR A 189 4.57 15.34 0.27
CA THR A 189 5.52 16.34 0.79
C THR A 189 5.98 16.09 2.24
N PRO A 190 5.09 15.74 3.21
CA PRO A 190 5.52 15.48 4.59
C PRO A 190 6.10 14.08 4.81
N LEU A 191 6.07 13.18 3.83
CA LEU A 191 6.39 11.75 4.05
C LEU A 191 7.76 11.53 4.68
N TYR A 192 8.79 12.18 4.12
CA TYR A 192 10.16 12.01 4.59
C TYR A 192 10.30 12.46 6.06
N ALA A 193 9.72 13.61 6.41
CA ALA A 193 9.74 14.11 7.80
C ALA A 193 8.91 13.24 8.75
N MET A 194 7.73 12.76 8.31
CA MET A 194 6.86 11.89 9.11
C MET A 194 7.47 10.49 9.33
N GLN A 195 8.41 10.05 8.51
CA GLN A 195 9.14 8.79 8.75
C GLN A 195 10.13 8.90 9.92
N CYS A 196 10.62 10.11 10.21
CA CYS A 196 11.57 10.36 11.30
C CYS A 196 10.89 10.90 12.57
N PHE A 197 9.84 11.69 12.42
CA PHE A 197 9.24 12.45 13.50
C PHE A 197 7.74 12.24 13.59
N LEU A 198 7.22 12.14 14.81
CA LEU A 198 5.79 12.19 15.06
C LEU A 198 5.36 13.65 15.13
N PHE A 199 4.68 14.11 14.09
CA PHE A 199 4.13 15.44 14.01
C PHE A 199 3.11 15.67 15.13
N PRO A 200 3.14 16.84 15.79
CA PRO A 200 2.08 17.21 16.72
C PRO A 200 0.70 17.16 16.03
N LYS A 201 -0.32 16.61 16.69
CA LYS A 201 -1.70 16.55 16.14
C LYS A 201 -2.17 17.89 15.57
N MET A 202 -1.89 18.98 16.28
CA MET A 202 -2.21 20.34 15.84
C MET A 202 -1.57 20.74 14.50
N LEU A 203 -0.34 20.29 14.23
CA LEU A 203 0.32 20.52 12.94
C LEU A 203 -0.37 19.71 11.83
N CYS A 204 -0.68 18.43 12.08
CA CYS A 204 -1.44 17.60 11.15
C CYS A 204 -2.78 18.27 10.79
N HIS A 205 -3.55 18.70 11.78
CA HIS A 205 -4.83 19.39 11.53
C HIS A 205 -4.67 20.70 10.75
N LYS A 206 -3.61 21.48 11.00
CA LYS A 206 -3.32 22.69 10.20
C LYS A 206 -3.07 22.35 8.73
N LEU A 207 -2.29 21.30 8.45
CA LEU A 207 -2.02 20.82 7.09
C LEU A 207 -3.27 20.26 6.41
N GLU A 208 -4.05 19.46 7.14
CA GLU A 208 -5.33 18.92 6.69
C GLU A 208 -6.34 20.02 6.35
N ASN A 209 -6.41 21.07 7.16
CA ASN A 209 -7.26 22.22 6.89
C ASN A 209 -6.84 22.97 5.62
N ILE A 210 -5.54 23.10 5.36
CA ILE A 210 -5.05 23.69 4.09
C ILE A 210 -5.49 22.81 2.91
N MET A 211 -5.35 21.49 3.00
CA MET A 211 -5.78 20.57 1.94
C MET A 211 -7.31 20.60 1.74
N ASN A 212 -8.08 20.63 2.84
CA ASN A 212 -9.54 20.70 2.80
C ASN A 212 -10.02 22.00 2.16
N LYS A 213 -9.38 23.13 2.52
CA LYS A 213 -9.64 24.43 1.89
C LYS A 213 -9.34 24.37 0.41
N PHE A 214 -8.15 23.89 0.03
CA PHE A 214 -7.77 23.77 -1.38
C PHE A 214 -8.75 22.93 -2.20
N TRP A 215 -9.24 21.82 -1.64
CA TRP A 215 -10.22 20.93 -2.26
C TRP A 215 -11.53 21.64 -2.61
N TRP A 216 -12.09 22.41 -1.67
CA TRP A 216 -13.40 23.06 -1.84
C TRP A 216 -13.36 24.47 -2.44
N THR A 217 -12.18 25.09 -2.49
CA THR A 217 -12.02 26.46 -3.00
C THR A 217 -12.18 26.52 -4.52
N ASN A 218 -12.80 27.57 -5.05
CA ASN A 218 -12.81 27.88 -6.48
C ASN A 218 -11.49 28.58 -6.87
N ASN A 219 -10.87 28.14 -7.97
CA ASN A 219 -9.60 28.68 -8.45
C ASN A 219 -9.68 30.16 -8.83
N LYS A 220 -10.86 30.66 -9.27
CA LYS A 220 -11.02 32.06 -9.70
C LYS A 220 -11.19 33.05 -8.56
N THR A 221 -11.93 32.66 -7.51
CA THR A 221 -12.36 33.58 -6.45
C THR A 221 -11.64 33.37 -5.13
N ALA A 222 -10.82 32.31 -5.02
CA ALA A 222 -10.20 31.86 -3.77
C ALA A 222 -11.20 31.64 -2.59
N LYS A 223 -12.50 31.56 -2.91
CA LYS A 223 -13.62 31.30 -1.99
C LYS A 223 -14.25 29.95 -2.32
N GLY A 224 -14.84 29.27 -1.34
CA GLY A 224 -15.53 28.00 -1.54
C GLY A 224 -16.26 27.55 -0.29
N ILE A 225 -17.38 26.85 -0.49
CA ILE A 225 -18.18 26.27 0.59
C ILE A 225 -17.61 24.89 0.92
N HIS A 226 -17.28 24.66 2.20
CA HIS A 226 -16.85 23.35 2.69
C HIS A 226 -18.08 22.45 2.87
N TRP A 227 -18.24 21.48 1.96
CA TRP A 227 -19.39 20.56 1.95
C TRP A 227 -19.21 19.34 2.85
N SER A 228 -17.97 18.97 3.17
CA SER A 228 -17.67 17.82 4.01
C SER A 228 -16.43 18.07 4.88
N CYS A 229 -16.38 17.45 6.06
CA CYS A 229 -15.21 17.47 6.91
C CYS A 229 -14.08 16.60 6.31
N TRP A 230 -12.84 16.85 6.75
CA TRP A 230 -11.68 16.15 6.23
C TRP A 230 -11.72 14.64 6.52
N ASP A 231 -12.22 14.24 7.69
CA ASP A 231 -12.29 12.84 8.10
C ASP A 231 -13.21 12.01 7.17
N THR A 232 -14.34 12.57 6.75
CA THR A 232 -15.22 11.93 5.75
C THR A 232 -14.52 11.78 4.40
N LEU A 233 -13.72 12.76 3.98
CA LEU A 233 -12.91 12.65 2.76
C LEU A 233 -11.77 11.62 2.90
N CYS A 234 -11.29 11.35 4.12
CA CYS A 234 -10.28 10.34 4.39
C CYS A 234 -10.79 8.89 4.29
N LYS A 235 -12.12 8.68 4.40
CA LYS A 235 -12.72 7.36 4.21
C LYS A 235 -12.31 6.76 2.84
N PRO A 236 -12.17 5.43 2.72
CA PRO A 236 -11.92 4.78 1.43
C PRO A 236 -12.97 5.18 0.39
N LYS A 237 -12.58 5.20 -0.90
CA LYS A 237 -13.51 5.43 -2.01
C LYS A 237 -14.68 4.45 -2.01
N SER A 238 -14.44 3.20 -1.60
CA SER A 238 -15.49 2.19 -1.41
C SER A 238 -16.51 2.57 -0.35
N ASN A 239 -16.14 3.35 0.65
CA ASN A 239 -16.99 3.73 1.79
C ASN A 239 -17.43 5.21 1.67
N GLY A 240 -17.52 5.72 0.45
CA GLY A 240 -18.00 7.09 0.17
C GLY A 240 -17.02 8.22 0.43
N GLY A 241 -15.78 7.96 0.81
CA GLY A 241 -14.76 9.02 0.91
C GLY A 241 -13.97 9.25 -0.38
N LYS A 242 -12.88 10.00 -0.28
CA LYS A 242 -11.92 10.23 -1.38
C LYS A 242 -10.63 9.43 -1.23
N GLY A 243 -10.45 8.74 -0.12
CA GLY A 243 -9.20 8.05 0.20
C GLY A 243 -8.04 9.02 0.42
N PHE A 244 -8.33 10.24 0.86
CA PHE A 244 -7.30 11.11 1.45
C PHE A 244 -6.80 10.50 2.76
N LYS A 245 -5.71 11.06 3.30
CA LYS A 245 -5.06 10.56 4.51
C LYS A 245 -5.30 11.50 5.67
N ASN A 246 -5.71 10.92 6.80
CA ASN A 246 -5.50 11.53 8.10
C ASN A 246 -3.99 11.48 8.37
N LEU A 247 -3.35 12.64 8.43
CA LEU A 247 -1.89 12.77 8.50
C LEU A 247 -1.36 12.24 9.82
N PHE A 248 -2.11 12.34 10.92
CA PHE A 248 -1.68 11.80 12.21
C PHE A 248 -1.61 10.27 12.18
N PHE A 249 -2.66 9.59 11.69
CA PHE A 249 -2.64 8.13 11.54
C PHE A 249 -1.60 7.67 10.51
N PHE A 250 -1.43 8.43 9.44
CA PHE A 250 -0.44 8.12 8.43
C PHE A 250 0.99 8.25 8.96
N ASN A 251 1.27 9.28 9.75
CA ASN A 251 2.55 9.47 10.44
C ASN A 251 2.82 8.32 11.43
N LYS A 252 1.84 7.94 12.25
CA LYS A 252 1.99 6.82 13.20
C LYS A 252 2.26 5.50 12.47
N ALA A 253 1.60 5.25 11.33
CA ALA A 253 1.86 4.07 10.51
C ALA A 253 3.26 4.08 9.86
N LEU A 254 3.77 5.25 9.46
CA LEU A 254 5.14 5.39 8.92
C LEU A 254 6.20 5.07 9.99
N LEU A 255 6.01 5.57 11.22
CA LEU A 255 6.91 5.32 12.34
C LEU A 255 6.83 3.88 12.84
N ALA A 256 5.65 3.28 12.86
CA ALA A 256 5.48 1.86 13.18
C ALA A 256 6.23 0.95 12.19
N LYS A 257 6.39 1.36 10.93
CA LYS A 257 7.27 0.64 9.99
C LYS A 257 8.72 0.62 10.45
N GLN A 258 9.21 1.69 11.10
CA GLN A 258 10.57 1.70 11.67
C GLN A 258 10.69 0.70 12.83
N VAL A 259 9.69 0.63 13.70
CA VAL A 259 9.62 -0.38 14.78
C VAL A 259 9.67 -1.80 14.18
N TRP A 260 8.86 -2.07 13.15
CA TRP A 260 8.87 -3.35 12.45
C TRP A 260 10.23 -3.68 11.83
N HIS A 261 10.89 -2.71 11.19
CA HIS A 261 12.23 -2.90 10.63
C HIS A 261 13.28 -3.22 11.70
N ILE A 262 13.22 -2.56 12.86
CA ILE A 262 14.14 -2.85 13.97
C ILE A 262 13.96 -4.29 14.49
N LEU A 263 12.71 -4.76 14.58
CA LEU A 263 12.40 -6.13 14.99
C LEU A 263 12.88 -7.17 13.98
N VAL A 264 12.60 -6.92 12.70
CA VAL A 264 12.80 -7.90 11.63
C VAL A 264 14.22 -7.89 11.06
N GLN A 265 14.94 -6.76 11.19
CA GLN A 265 16.29 -6.55 10.66
C GLN A 265 17.20 -5.93 11.75
N PRO A 266 17.46 -6.66 12.85
CA PRO A 266 18.21 -6.11 13.99
C PRO A 266 19.67 -5.73 13.63
N ASN A 267 20.21 -6.28 12.54
CA ASN A 267 21.58 -6.03 12.09
C ASN A 267 21.72 -4.82 11.15
N CYS A 268 20.62 -4.19 10.72
CA CYS A 268 20.71 -2.97 9.93
C CYS A 268 21.34 -1.84 10.77
N LEU A 269 22.03 -0.89 10.11
CA LEU A 269 22.74 0.20 10.78
C LEU A 269 21.84 0.98 11.76
N LEU A 270 20.62 1.30 11.34
CA LEU A 270 19.65 2.01 12.17
C LEU A 270 19.32 1.24 13.46
N ALA A 271 19.04 -0.06 13.34
CA ALA A 271 18.71 -0.90 14.50
C ALA A 271 19.90 -1.03 15.45
N ARG A 272 21.11 -1.21 14.92
CA ARG A 272 22.35 -1.28 15.71
C ARG A 272 22.60 0.01 16.49
N ILE A 273 22.48 1.16 15.85
CA ILE A 273 22.67 2.47 16.49
C ILE A 273 21.61 2.69 17.56
N LEU A 274 20.32 2.50 17.25
CA LEU A 274 19.25 2.72 18.22
C LEU A 274 19.35 1.76 19.41
N LYS A 275 19.74 0.50 19.18
CA LYS A 275 19.98 -0.47 20.24
C LYS A 275 21.08 0.01 21.18
N ALA A 276 22.24 0.37 20.62
CA ALA A 276 23.37 0.87 21.41
C ALA A 276 23.02 2.13 22.22
N CYS A 277 22.24 3.05 21.65
CA CYS A 277 21.89 4.31 22.32
C CYS A 277 20.76 4.20 23.35
N TYR A 278 19.75 3.37 23.11
CA TYR A 278 18.48 3.44 23.88
C TYR A 278 18.05 2.14 24.56
N PHE A 279 18.50 0.98 24.06
CA PHE A 279 18.10 -0.32 24.61
C PHE A 279 19.25 -1.35 24.50
N PRO A 280 20.44 -1.06 25.06
CA PRO A 280 21.62 -1.91 24.84
C PRO A 280 21.45 -3.32 25.41
N HIS A 281 20.70 -3.45 26.50
CA HIS A 281 20.50 -4.71 27.23
C HIS A 281 19.08 -5.28 27.13
N THR A 282 18.22 -4.65 26.34
CA THR A 282 16.82 -5.10 26.16
C THR A 282 16.45 -5.16 24.68
N ASP A 283 15.20 -5.48 24.38
CA ASP A 283 14.62 -5.38 23.05
C ASP A 283 13.80 -4.08 22.89
N ILE A 284 13.42 -3.78 21.64
CA ILE A 284 12.64 -2.58 21.27
C ILE A 284 11.23 -2.56 21.87
N LEU A 285 10.62 -3.73 22.12
CA LEU A 285 9.28 -3.85 22.71
C LEU A 285 9.32 -3.50 24.19
N SER A 286 10.35 -3.95 24.90
CA SER A 286 10.58 -3.68 26.32
C SER A 286 11.26 -2.33 26.62
N ALA A 287 11.84 -1.70 25.60
CA ALA A 287 12.62 -0.46 25.77
C ALA A 287 11.80 0.67 26.42
N LYS A 288 12.40 1.40 27.37
CA LYS A 288 11.78 2.60 27.94
C LYS A 288 12.23 3.84 27.15
N VAL A 289 11.42 4.89 27.19
CA VAL A 289 11.76 6.17 26.55
C VAL A 289 12.99 6.81 27.22
N GLY A 290 13.20 6.61 28.52
CA GLY A 290 14.32 7.20 29.27
C GLY A 290 14.14 8.69 29.57
N SER A 291 15.12 9.28 30.27
CA SER A 291 15.08 10.68 30.73
C SER A 291 15.43 11.70 29.63
N ASN A 292 16.46 11.41 28.83
CA ASN A 292 16.98 12.32 27.79
C ASN A 292 16.91 11.75 26.35
N PRO A 293 15.74 11.32 25.86
CA PRO A 293 15.61 10.78 24.53
C PRO A 293 15.63 11.85 23.44
N THR A 294 16.14 11.48 22.27
CA THR A 294 15.91 12.28 21.06
C THR A 294 14.42 12.30 20.69
N PHE A 295 14.02 13.31 19.93
CA PHE A 295 12.64 13.41 19.46
C PHE A 295 12.27 12.26 18.50
N THR A 296 13.22 11.80 17.69
CA THR A 296 13.08 10.60 16.84
C THR A 296 12.78 9.37 17.68
N TRP A 297 13.54 9.11 18.73
CA TRP A 297 13.31 7.95 19.61
C TRP A 297 11.93 8.00 20.26
N ARG A 298 11.54 9.16 20.84
CA ARG A 298 10.18 9.36 21.37
C ARG A 298 9.09 9.08 20.32
N SER A 299 9.33 9.47 19.08
CA SER A 299 8.39 9.29 17.96
C SER A 299 8.22 7.80 17.60
N ILE A 300 9.33 7.06 17.54
CA ILE A 300 9.34 5.61 17.29
C ILE A 300 8.61 4.89 18.44
N CYS A 301 8.95 5.18 19.70
CA CYS A 301 8.28 4.57 20.86
C CYS A 301 6.77 4.82 20.86
N ASN A 302 6.30 6.01 20.48
CA ASN A 302 4.86 6.32 20.44
C ASN A 302 4.07 5.47 19.41
N SER A 303 4.75 4.96 18.39
CA SER A 303 4.13 4.15 17.33
C SER A 303 4.29 2.65 17.56
N ARG A 304 4.98 2.26 18.63
CA ARG A 304 5.27 0.87 18.99
C ARG A 304 4.02 0.05 19.29
N ASP A 305 3.05 0.64 19.99
CA ASP A 305 1.82 -0.07 20.40
C ASP A 305 1.08 -0.65 19.19
N LEU A 306 1.09 0.06 18.05
CA LEU A 306 0.49 -0.44 16.81
C LEU A 306 1.12 -1.76 16.35
N ILE A 307 2.43 -1.92 16.53
CA ILE A 307 3.13 -3.16 16.21
C ILE A 307 2.86 -4.21 17.27
N VAL A 308 2.89 -3.86 18.56
CA VAL A 308 2.62 -4.79 19.67
C VAL A 308 1.23 -5.42 19.55
N ASP A 309 0.21 -4.63 19.20
CA ASP A 309 -1.17 -5.09 19.10
C ASP A 309 -1.42 -5.95 17.85
N GLY A 310 -0.63 -5.72 16.78
CA GLY A 310 -0.81 -6.38 15.48
C GLY A 310 0.24 -7.43 15.12
N MET A 311 1.28 -7.61 15.93
CA MET A 311 2.23 -8.70 15.77
C MET A 311 1.63 -10.01 16.28
N LEU A 312 2.02 -11.10 15.63
CA LEU A 312 1.68 -12.46 15.99
C LEU A 312 2.90 -13.33 15.71
N TRP A 313 3.18 -14.31 16.56
CA TRP A 313 4.19 -15.33 16.29
C TRP A 313 3.58 -16.43 15.43
N ARG A 314 4.24 -16.70 14.29
CA ARG A 314 4.03 -17.91 13.53
C ARG A 314 4.96 -18.98 14.07
N ILE A 315 4.37 -20.03 14.62
CA ILE A 315 5.11 -21.15 15.24
C ILE A 315 5.83 -21.95 14.15
N GLY A 316 7.14 -22.12 14.35
CA GLY A 316 7.98 -23.08 13.66
C GLY A 316 8.39 -24.17 14.64
N LYS A 317 9.59 -24.06 15.22
CA LYS A 317 10.09 -24.96 16.27
C LYS A 317 9.46 -24.72 17.65
N GLY A 318 8.94 -23.51 17.90
CA GLY A 318 8.36 -23.11 19.19
C GLY A 318 9.38 -22.74 20.28
N ASN A 319 10.68 -22.73 19.99
CA ASN A 319 11.74 -22.44 20.96
C ASN A 319 11.83 -20.96 21.34
N SER A 320 11.46 -20.07 20.41
CA SER A 320 11.55 -18.62 20.62
C SER A 320 10.31 -18.04 21.29
N VAL A 321 9.21 -18.79 21.33
CA VAL A 321 7.88 -18.28 21.72
C VAL A 321 7.51 -18.74 23.12
N ASN A 322 7.13 -17.80 23.98
CA ASN A 322 6.59 -18.08 25.30
C ASN A 322 5.10 -18.47 25.21
N ILE A 323 4.68 -19.52 25.93
CA ILE A 323 3.29 -20.00 25.91
C ILE A 323 2.31 -18.91 26.39
N TRP A 324 2.67 -18.19 27.44
CA TRP A 324 1.80 -17.32 28.22
C TRP A 324 1.86 -15.86 27.78
N ASP A 325 3.06 -15.34 27.53
CA ASP A 325 3.29 -13.91 27.33
C ASP A 325 3.15 -13.46 25.86
N ASP A 326 3.50 -14.34 24.92
CA ASP A 326 3.58 -14.02 23.50
C ASP A 326 2.23 -14.20 22.78
N PRO A 327 1.92 -13.36 21.76
CA PRO A 327 0.75 -13.56 20.93
C PRO A 327 1.05 -14.60 19.84
N TRP A 328 0.53 -15.82 19.94
CA TRP A 328 0.77 -16.89 18.95
C TRP A 328 -0.47 -17.71 18.57
N LEU A 329 -1.61 -17.49 19.24
CA LEU A 329 -2.85 -18.20 18.94
C LEU A 329 -3.54 -17.63 17.67
N PRO A 330 -4.10 -18.48 16.79
CA PRO A 330 -4.76 -18.06 15.57
C PRO A 330 -6.11 -17.40 15.86
N GLY A 331 -6.50 -16.40 15.06
CA GLY A 331 -7.76 -15.67 15.20
C GLY A 331 -7.58 -14.16 15.10
N LYS A 332 -8.71 -13.43 15.02
CA LYS A 332 -8.70 -11.95 14.90
C LYS A 332 -8.33 -11.29 16.23
N ASP A 333 -8.82 -11.84 17.33
CA ASP A 333 -8.67 -11.32 18.69
C ASP A 333 -8.22 -12.45 19.64
N ASN A 334 -7.79 -12.08 20.86
CA ASN A 334 -7.32 -13.00 21.90
C ASN A 334 -6.23 -13.97 21.40
N ASN A 335 -5.17 -13.40 20.84
CA ASN A 335 -4.03 -14.16 20.31
C ASN A 335 -3.08 -14.67 21.42
N ARG A 336 -3.37 -14.40 22.70
CA ARG A 336 -2.61 -14.82 23.87
C ARG A 336 -3.43 -15.77 24.74
N VAL A 337 -2.76 -16.62 25.49
CA VAL A 337 -3.38 -17.43 26.54
C VAL A 337 -3.71 -16.50 27.72
N THR A 338 -4.99 -16.25 28.00
CA THR A 338 -5.43 -15.31 29.04
C THR A 338 -6.26 -16.01 30.11
N GLY A 339 -6.14 -15.57 31.37
CA GLY A 339 -6.99 -16.05 32.46
C GLY A 339 -6.56 -17.37 33.10
N HIS A 340 -5.32 -17.81 32.83
CA HIS A 340 -4.77 -19.08 33.33
C HIS A 340 -3.64 -18.83 34.34
N VAL A 341 -3.50 -19.74 35.31
CA VAL A 341 -2.37 -19.73 36.24
C VAL A 341 -1.13 -20.17 35.47
N ILE A 342 -0.13 -19.29 35.38
CA ILE A 342 1.13 -19.57 34.70
C ILE A 342 1.80 -20.77 35.37
N ASN A 343 2.00 -21.83 34.60
CA ASN A 343 2.76 -22.98 35.07
C ASN A 343 4.25 -22.80 34.70
N PRO A 344 5.15 -22.63 35.67
CA PRO A 344 6.56 -22.34 35.39
C PRO A 344 7.31 -23.52 34.76
N ASN A 345 6.78 -24.75 34.83
CA ASN A 345 7.40 -25.91 34.19
C ASN A 345 7.21 -25.91 32.66
N TRP A 346 6.23 -25.16 32.16
CA TRP A 346 5.88 -25.09 30.74
C TRP A 346 5.95 -23.63 30.31
N THR A 347 7.07 -23.23 29.72
CA THR A 347 7.31 -21.83 29.32
C THR A 347 7.36 -21.64 27.81
N LYS A 348 7.75 -22.67 27.04
CA LYS A 348 7.99 -22.57 25.61
C LYS A 348 7.02 -23.41 24.80
N VAL A 349 6.57 -22.88 23.67
CA VAL A 349 5.62 -23.57 22.78
C VAL A 349 6.19 -24.89 22.26
N SER A 350 7.51 -25.00 22.10
CA SER A 350 8.17 -26.25 21.72
C SER A 350 7.86 -27.41 22.66
N GLN A 351 7.60 -27.15 23.94
CA GLN A 351 7.25 -28.18 24.92
C GLN A 351 5.83 -28.75 24.73
N LEU A 352 4.99 -28.08 23.93
CA LEU A 352 3.66 -28.56 23.54
C LEU A 352 3.70 -29.39 22.24
N ILE A 353 4.86 -29.51 21.61
CA ILE A 353 5.06 -30.19 20.33
C ILE A 353 5.81 -31.50 20.59
N ASP A 354 5.30 -32.59 20.02
CA ASP A 354 6.04 -33.86 19.95
C ASP A 354 7.04 -33.79 18.79
N GLU A 355 8.33 -33.76 19.12
CA GLU A 355 9.41 -33.64 18.14
C GLU A 355 9.50 -34.84 17.18
N SER A 356 9.06 -36.03 17.61
CA SER A 356 9.19 -37.26 16.82
C SER A 356 8.13 -37.32 15.71
N SER A 357 6.91 -36.94 16.04
CA SER A 357 5.75 -36.96 15.13
C SER A 357 5.53 -35.61 14.44
N SER A 358 6.17 -34.53 14.90
CA SER A 358 5.87 -33.15 14.47
C SER A 358 4.38 -32.79 14.64
N THR A 359 3.76 -33.31 15.71
CA THR A 359 2.36 -33.05 16.05
C THR A 359 2.23 -32.35 17.40
N TRP A 360 1.06 -31.76 17.66
CA TRP A 360 0.74 -31.16 18.95
C TRP A 360 0.44 -32.25 19.99
N ASN A 361 0.97 -32.11 21.20
CA ASN A 361 0.61 -32.97 22.33
C ASN A 361 -0.75 -32.54 22.88
N SER A 362 -1.81 -33.02 22.26
CA SER A 362 -3.20 -32.66 22.59
C SER A 362 -3.52 -32.91 24.06
N GLU A 363 -3.09 -34.05 24.63
CA GLU A 363 -3.38 -34.40 26.02
C GLU A 363 -2.78 -33.36 27.00
N LEU A 364 -1.53 -32.98 26.78
CA LEU A 364 -0.89 -31.94 27.58
C LEU A 364 -1.60 -30.58 27.41
N ILE A 365 -1.97 -30.22 26.19
CA ILE A 365 -2.65 -28.95 25.90
C ILE A 365 -3.98 -28.85 26.65
N TYR A 366 -4.84 -29.88 26.58
CA TYR A 366 -6.13 -29.89 27.29
C TYR A 366 -6.00 -29.88 28.83
N ARG A 367 -4.83 -30.27 29.38
CA ARG A 367 -4.54 -30.15 30.82
C ARG A 367 -4.07 -28.75 31.21
N LEU A 368 -3.45 -28.00 30.31
CA LEU A 368 -2.80 -26.71 30.59
C LEU A 368 -3.69 -25.49 30.36
N VAL A 369 -4.63 -25.56 29.40
CA VAL A 369 -5.48 -24.43 29.03
C VAL A 369 -6.95 -24.84 28.95
N ASP A 370 -7.86 -23.86 28.92
CA ASP A 370 -9.30 -24.13 28.76
C ASP A 370 -9.60 -24.77 27.41
N LYS A 371 -10.75 -25.46 27.33
CA LYS A 371 -11.19 -26.17 26.12
C LYS A 371 -11.20 -25.28 24.87
N ALA A 372 -11.65 -24.03 24.95
CA ALA A 372 -11.73 -23.16 23.79
C ALA A 372 -10.34 -22.75 23.28
N THR A 373 -9.37 -22.54 24.17
CA THR A 373 -7.97 -22.31 23.80
C THR A 373 -7.31 -23.59 23.27
N ALA A 374 -7.55 -24.72 23.93
CA ALA A 374 -7.02 -26.02 23.53
C ALA A 374 -7.47 -26.41 22.11
N ASP A 375 -8.72 -26.13 21.75
CA ASP A 375 -9.26 -26.42 20.41
C ASP A 375 -8.62 -25.55 19.31
N ARG A 376 -8.03 -24.40 19.66
CA ARG A 376 -7.38 -23.49 18.70
C ARG A 376 -5.94 -23.86 18.39
N ILE A 377 -5.20 -24.42 19.36
CA ILE A 377 -3.76 -24.68 19.20
C ILE A 377 -3.47 -25.69 18.07
N PRO A 378 -4.17 -26.84 17.99
CA PRO A 378 -3.97 -27.82 16.92
C PRO A 378 -4.25 -27.30 15.50
N SER A 379 -5.03 -26.21 15.36
CA SER A 379 -5.28 -25.58 14.05
C SER A 379 -4.03 -24.92 13.45
N ILE A 380 -3.00 -24.66 14.26
CA ILE A 380 -1.72 -24.11 13.78
C ILE A 380 -0.96 -25.24 13.06
N PRO A 381 -0.68 -25.09 11.74
CA PRO A 381 0.05 -26.11 11.00
C PRO A 381 1.49 -26.18 11.50
N LEU A 382 1.94 -27.37 11.92
CA LEU A 382 3.34 -27.65 12.16
C LEU A 382 3.99 -28.19 10.89
N ALA A 383 5.19 -27.72 10.56
CA ALA A 383 5.94 -28.22 9.43
C ALA A 383 7.07 -29.13 9.91
N SER A 384 7.17 -30.33 9.35
CA SER A 384 8.28 -31.27 9.62
C SER A 384 9.64 -30.67 9.27
N SER A 385 9.67 -29.67 8.39
CA SER A 385 10.89 -29.00 7.88
C SER A 385 11.59 -28.02 8.84
N ARG A 386 11.32 -28.09 10.16
CA ARG A 386 12.05 -27.40 11.24
C ARG A 386 12.38 -25.91 10.97
N THR A 387 11.40 -25.15 10.50
CA THR A 387 11.56 -23.69 10.31
C THR A 387 11.70 -22.97 11.64
N GLU A 388 12.46 -21.88 11.67
CA GLU A 388 12.49 -20.99 12.85
C GLU A 388 11.16 -20.26 13.04
N ASP A 389 10.86 -19.94 14.30
CA ASP A 389 9.73 -19.09 14.66
C ASP A 389 9.87 -17.70 14.04
N ALA A 390 8.76 -17.10 13.62
CA ALA A 390 8.79 -15.80 12.97
C ALA A 390 7.71 -14.87 13.49
N LEU A 391 8.07 -13.62 13.76
CA LEU A 391 7.11 -12.53 13.94
C LEU A 391 6.44 -12.21 12.61
N VAL A 392 5.11 -12.16 12.62
CA VAL A 392 4.27 -11.83 11.47
C VAL A 392 3.27 -10.72 11.82
N TRP A 393 2.90 -9.92 10.83
CA TRP A 393 1.86 -8.90 10.95
C TRP A 393 0.50 -9.51 10.60
N LYS A 394 -0.38 -9.65 11.60
CA LYS A 394 -1.62 -10.43 11.45
C LYS A 394 -2.68 -9.80 10.54
N TYR A 395 -2.56 -8.50 10.23
CA TYR A 395 -3.53 -7.77 9.42
C TYR A 395 -3.17 -7.69 7.93
N ASP A 396 -2.18 -8.46 7.47
CA ASP A 396 -1.82 -8.58 6.05
C ASP A 396 -1.39 -10.02 5.71
N GLY A 397 -1.91 -10.61 4.63
CA GLY A 397 -1.61 -12.00 4.27
C GLY A 397 -0.13 -12.28 3.95
N SER A 398 0.65 -11.24 3.64
CA SER A 398 2.12 -11.38 3.50
C SER A 398 2.83 -11.64 4.82
N GLY A 399 2.17 -11.41 5.96
CA GLY A 399 2.77 -11.44 7.29
C GLY A 399 3.83 -10.34 7.50
N ASP A 400 4.03 -9.44 6.54
CA ASP A 400 4.91 -8.29 6.68
C ASP A 400 4.09 -7.02 6.95
N TYR A 401 4.61 -6.15 7.81
CA TYR A 401 4.01 -4.86 8.04
C TYR A 401 4.18 -3.94 6.83
N SER A 402 3.09 -3.30 6.41
CA SER A 402 3.12 -2.19 5.48
C SER A 402 2.45 -0.96 6.09
N VAL A 403 2.89 0.23 5.68
CA VAL A 403 2.23 1.49 6.10
C VAL A 403 0.75 1.48 5.71
N LYS A 404 0.41 0.83 4.59
CA LYS A 404 -0.97 0.68 4.12
C LYS A 404 -1.80 -0.18 5.08
N SER A 405 -1.30 -1.32 5.53
CA SER A 405 -2.02 -2.21 6.46
C SER A 405 -2.11 -1.57 7.84
N GLY A 406 -1.03 -0.98 8.36
CA GLY A 406 -1.06 -0.25 9.63
C GLY A 406 -2.01 0.96 9.64
N TYR A 407 -2.04 1.74 8.56
CA TYR A 407 -2.98 2.87 8.42
C TYR A 407 -4.44 2.40 8.43
N ARG A 408 -4.75 1.26 7.79
CA ARG A 408 -6.09 0.67 7.79
C ARG A 408 -6.52 0.28 9.19
N VAL A 409 -5.64 -0.34 9.98
CA VAL A 409 -5.91 -0.72 11.37
C VAL A 409 -6.20 0.52 12.21
N LEU A 410 -5.33 1.55 12.16
CA LEU A 410 -5.56 2.80 12.89
C LEU A 410 -6.88 3.48 12.50
N SER A 411 -7.20 3.50 11.20
CA SER A 411 -8.45 4.10 10.70
C SER A 411 -9.68 3.31 11.14
N ALA A 412 -9.59 1.98 11.20
CA ALA A 412 -10.68 1.12 11.64
C ALA A 412 -10.94 1.26 13.15
N ILE A 413 -9.89 1.28 13.97
CA ILE A 413 -9.99 1.51 15.42
C ILE A 413 -10.65 2.86 15.71
N ALA A 414 -10.26 3.90 14.99
CA ALA A 414 -10.84 5.23 15.14
C ALA A 414 -12.32 5.30 14.71
N ALA A 415 -12.75 4.44 13.79
CA ALA A 415 -14.14 4.38 13.33
C ALA A 415 -15.05 3.52 14.23
N TYR A 416 -14.48 2.62 15.04
CA TYR A 416 -15.21 1.68 15.90
C TYR A 416 -16.17 2.33 16.91
N PRO A 417 -15.82 3.40 17.66
CA PRO A 417 -16.76 4.05 18.57
C PRO A 417 -17.92 4.79 17.87
N MET A 418 -17.89 4.92 16.54
CA MET A 418 -18.94 5.58 15.75
C MET A 418 -19.93 4.61 15.08
N SER A 419 -19.60 3.32 14.98
CA SER A 419 -20.44 2.32 14.28
C SER A 419 -21.48 1.63 15.14
N THR A 420 -21.45 1.78 16.46
CA THR A 420 -22.42 1.16 17.38
C THR A 420 -23.77 1.89 17.42
N CYS A 421 -23.94 3.01 16.71
CA CYS A 421 -25.16 3.85 16.79
C CYS A 421 -25.84 4.18 15.45
N SER A 422 -25.55 3.47 14.35
CA SER A 422 -26.27 3.74 13.10
C SER A 422 -26.44 2.49 12.24
N ASN A 423 -27.70 2.15 11.91
CA ASN A 423 -28.09 1.28 10.81
C ASN A 423 -27.74 1.92 9.45
N GLU A 424 -26.47 2.34 9.25
CA GLU A 424 -26.02 2.91 7.98
C GLU A 424 -26.05 1.81 6.91
N VAL A 425 -26.96 1.98 5.94
CA VAL A 425 -27.05 1.12 4.76
C VAL A 425 -25.71 1.16 4.02
N ASN A 426 -25.13 -0.01 3.78
CA ASN A 426 -23.81 -0.13 3.18
C ASN A 426 -23.87 0.00 1.65
N TYR A 427 -23.38 1.13 1.11
CA TYR A 427 -23.34 1.41 -0.32
C TYR A 427 -22.00 1.03 -1.01
N ASN A 428 -21.21 0.11 -0.44
CA ASN A 428 -19.88 -0.23 -0.95
C ASN A 428 -19.87 -0.67 -2.42
N PHE A 429 -20.87 -1.44 -2.85
CA PHE A 429 -20.98 -1.91 -4.23
C PHE A 429 -21.23 -0.76 -5.21
N PHE A 430 -22.15 0.16 -4.88
CA PHE A 430 -22.40 1.36 -5.67
C PHE A 430 -21.11 2.16 -5.90
N TYR A 431 -20.35 2.44 -4.85
CA TYR A 431 -19.10 3.18 -4.98
C TYR A 431 -18.06 2.45 -5.82
N LYS A 432 -17.92 1.12 -5.65
CA LYS A 432 -17.01 0.32 -6.49
C LYS A 432 -17.38 0.45 -7.98
N LEU A 433 -18.67 0.34 -8.31
CA LEU A 433 -19.16 0.48 -9.69
C LEU A 433 -18.93 1.90 -10.23
N LEU A 434 -19.27 2.93 -9.45
CA LEU A 434 -19.07 4.33 -9.84
C LEU A 434 -17.61 4.65 -10.17
N TRP A 435 -16.68 4.22 -9.32
CA TRP A 435 -15.25 4.50 -9.53
C TRP A 435 -14.64 3.67 -10.66
N ALA A 436 -15.19 2.47 -10.93
CA ALA A 436 -14.78 1.59 -12.02
C ALA A 436 -15.19 2.10 -13.41
N LEU A 437 -16.22 2.95 -13.52
CA LEU A 437 -16.67 3.50 -14.81
C LEU A 437 -15.52 4.11 -15.60
N ASN A 438 -15.45 3.85 -16.90
CA ASN A 438 -14.46 4.49 -17.75
C ASN A 438 -14.88 5.89 -18.21
N LEU A 439 -15.04 6.80 -17.25
CA LEU A 439 -15.41 8.19 -17.45
C LEU A 439 -14.33 9.13 -16.88
N PRO A 440 -14.26 10.40 -17.34
CA PRO A 440 -13.39 11.38 -16.70
C PRO A 440 -13.75 11.61 -15.23
N GLU A 441 -12.73 11.80 -14.39
CA GLU A 441 -12.90 11.86 -12.93
C GLU A 441 -13.84 13.01 -12.49
N LYS A 442 -13.93 14.09 -13.27
CA LYS A 442 -14.88 15.19 -13.00
C LYS A 442 -16.34 14.72 -12.95
N ILE A 443 -16.72 13.74 -13.78
CA ILE A 443 -18.08 13.19 -13.85
C ILE A 443 -18.31 12.26 -12.66
N LYS A 444 -17.37 11.35 -12.38
CA LYS A 444 -17.47 10.45 -11.21
C LYS A 444 -17.54 11.22 -9.89
N ILE A 445 -16.71 12.26 -9.75
CA ILE A 445 -16.74 13.16 -8.60
C ILE A 445 -18.08 13.88 -8.50
N HIS A 446 -18.67 14.29 -9.62
CA HIS A 446 -19.98 14.93 -9.61
C HIS A 446 -21.09 13.99 -9.12
N VAL A 447 -21.17 12.76 -9.65
CA VAL A 447 -22.13 11.75 -9.19
C VAL A 447 -21.90 11.41 -7.71
N TRP A 448 -20.64 11.28 -7.28
CA TRP A 448 -20.30 11.10 -5.86
C TRP A 448 -20.80 12.26 -4.99
N ARG A 449 -20.67 13.51 -5.45
CA ARG A 449 -21.20 14.68 -4.72
C ARG A 449 -22.72 14.68 -4.69
N LEU A 450 -23.37 14.36 -5.80
CA LEU A 450 -24.82 14.25 -5.88
C LEU A 450 -25.31 13.21 -4.86
N PHE A 451 -24.73 12.00 -4.90
CA PHE A 451 -25.07 10.90 -3.99
C PHE A 451 -24.79 11.19 -2.53
N ASN A 452 -23.81 12.03 -2.18
CA ASN A 452 -23.54 12.39 -0.79
C ASN A 452 -24.19 13.72 -0.38
N ASN A 453 -25.10 14.26 -1.20
CA ASN A 453 -25.77 15.54 -0.98
C ASN A 453 -24.79 16.71 -0.75
N LEU A 454 -23.69 16.74 -1.53
CA LEU A 454 -22.59 17.71 -1.46
C LEU A 454 -22.61 18.73 -2.60
N LEU A 455 -23.69 18.77 -3.39
CA LEU A 455 -23.86 19.76 -4.45
C LEU A 455 -24.50 21.05 -3.93
N PRO A 456 -24.10 22.22 -4.45
CA PRO A 456 -24.71 23.51 -4.11
C PRO A 456 -26.04 23.72 -4.86
N HIS A 457 -26.97 22.77 -4.78
CA HIS A 457 -28.32 22.95 -5.31
C HIS A 457 -29.13 23.87 -4.39
N ALA A 458 -30.22 24.45 -4.90
CA ALA A 458 -30.96 25.50 -4.20
C ALA A 458 -31.39 25.08 -2.78
N GLY A 459 -31.90 23.85 -2.61
CA GLY A 459 -32.25 23.32 -1.28
C GLY A 459 -31.08 23.26 -0.29
N ASN A 460 -29.87 22.92 -0.74
CA ASN A 460 -28.67 22.89 0.11
C ASN A 460 -28.12 24.30 0.41
N LEU A 461 -28.26 25.23 -0.53
CA LEU A 461 -27.89 26.63 -0.32
C LEU A 461 -28.84 27.31 0.67
N ALA A 462 -30.15 27.08 0.53
CA ALA A 462 -31.17 27.56 1.46
C ALA A 462 -30.95 27.05 2.89
N ARG A 463 -30.61 25.76 3.07
CA ARG A 463 -30.22 25.19 4.37
C ARG A 463 -29.01 25.87 5.01
N ARG A 464 -28.16 26.53 4.22
CA ARG A 464 -27.01 27.32 4.67
C ARG A 464 -27.31 28.82 4.70
N THR A 465 -28.59 29.18 4.79
CA THR A 465 -29.10 30.56 4.89
C THR A 465 -28.68 31.48 3.73
N ILE A 466 -28.35 30.89 2.57
CA ILE A 466 -28.09 31.65 1.34
C ILE A 466 -29.43 31.89 0.64
N VAL A 467 -29.77 33.17 0.44
CA VAL A 467 -31.02 33.60 -0.21
C VAL A 467 -30.99 33.18 -1.68
N ILE A 468 -31.86 32.25 -2.06
CA ILE A 468 -32.03 31.76 -3.43
C ILE A 468 -33.45 31.25 -3.63
N GLU A 469 -33.96 31.39 -4.84
CA GLU A 469 -35.20 30.73 -5.26
C GLU A 469 -35.02 29.21 -5.17
N PRO A 470 -35.84 28.49 -4.38
CA PRO A 470 -35.61 27.07 -4.14
C PRO A 470 -36.11 26.17 -5.29
N ALA A 471 -36.88 26.72 -6.24
CA ALA A 471 -37.38 25.98 -7.40
C ALA A 471 -36.26 25.52 -8.35
N CYS A 472 -36.45 24.34 -8.95
CA CYS A 472 -35.52 23.77 -9.92
C CYS A 472 -35.40 24.67 -11.17
N PRO A 473 -34.19 25.14 -11.53
CA PRO A 473 -34.01 26.02 -12.69
C PRO A 473 -34.35 25.36 -14.03
N LEU A 474 -34.31 24.02 -14.09
CA LEU A 474 -34.57 23.25 -15.30
C LEU A 474 -36.07 23.03 -15.50
N CYS A 475 -36.77 22.46 -14.52
CA CYS A 475 -38.20 22.12 -14.67
C CYS A 475 -39.14 23.22 -14.16
N ARG A 476 -38.70 24.06 -13.21
CA ARG A 476 -39.48 25.12 -12.53
C ARG A 476 -40.73 24.64 -11.76
N VAL A 477 -40.88 23.33 -11.55
CA VAL A 477 -42.08 22.75 -10.89
C VAL A 477 -41.86 22.47 -9.41
N ALA A 478 -40.71 21.91 -9.03
CA ALA A 478 -40.46 21.44 -7.67
C ALA A 478 -39.17 22.02 -7.09
N LEU A 479 -38.99 21.84 -5.77
CA LEU A 479 -37.79 22.25 -5.05
C LEU A 479 -36.55 21.51 -5.58
N GLU A 480 -35.44 22.24 -5.77
CA GLU A 480 -34.17 21.66 -6.20
C GLU A 480 -33.46 20.99 -5.02
N ASP A 481 -33.73 19.70 -4.82
CA ASP A 481 -33.05 18.84 -3.86
C ASP A 481 -32.39 17.60 -4.51
N SER A 482 -31.67 16.81 -3.72
CA SER A 482 -30.96 15.62 -4.23
C SER A 482 -31.91 14.55 -4.78
N ASN A 483 -33.11 14.38 -4.21
CA ASN A 483 -34.11 13.46 -4.75
C ASN A 483 -34.61 13.95 -6.12
N HIS A 484 -34.89 15.24 -6.23
CA HIS A 484 -35.31 15.87 -7.47
C HIS A 484 -34.26 15.75 -8.57
N LEU A 485 -33.01 16.05 -8.25
CA LEU A 485 -31.90 15.95 -9.19
C LEU A 485 -31.55 14.51 -9.60
N MET A 486 -31.86 13.51 -8.77
CA MET A 486 -31.61 12.11 -9.07
C MET A 486 -32.79 11.40 -9.76
N TRP A 487 -34.03 11.82 -9.50
CA TRP A 487 -35.22 11.03 -9.84
C TRP A 487 -36.43 11.82 -10.34
N SER A 488 -36.90 12.83 -9.58
CA SER A 488 -38.22 13.43 -9.84
C SER A 488 -38.22 14.62 -10.80
N CYS A 489 -37.04 15.05 -11.29
CA CYS A 489 -36.98 16.11 -12.29
C CYS A 489 -37.52 15.63 -13.64
N GLY A 490 -38.63 16.23 -14.10
CA GLY A 490 -39.24 15.89 -15.39
C GLY A 490 -38.27 16.00 -16.58
N VAL A 491 -37.36 16.99 -16.55
CA VAL A 491 -36.32 17.13 -17.58
C VAL A 491 -35.34 15.95 -17.58
N LEU A 492 -34.93 15.47 -16.41
CA LEU A 492 -34.07 14.28 -16.28
C LEU A 492 -34.79 13.04 -16.82
N GLN A 493 -36.05 12.85 -16.43
CA GLN A 493 -36.87 11.73 -16.88
C GLN A 493 -37.00 11.72 -18.40
N SER A 494 -37.31 12.86 -19.02
CA SER A 494 -37.36 12.99 -20.49
C SER A 494 -36.01 12.66 -21.15
N VAL A 495 -34.89 13.10 -20.55
CA VAL A 495 -33.55 12.74 -21.05
C VAL A 495 -33.32 11.24 -21.03
N TRP A 496 -33.64 10.58 -19.91
CA TRP A 496 -33.50 9.14 -19.76
C TRP A 496 -34.42 8.35 -20.69
N THR A 497 -35.67 8.79 -20.89
CA THR A 497 -36.58 8.20 -21.88
C THR A 497 -35.99 8.27 -23.28
N GLN A 498 -35.47 9.42 -23.72
CA GLN A 498 -34.93 9.57 -25.08
C GLN A 498 -33.57 8.87 -25.28
N LEU A 499 -32.83 8.61 -24.20
CA LEU A 499 -31.60 7.83 -24.20
C LEU A 499 -31.82 6.34 -23.93
N LEU A 500 -33.08 5.90 -23.81
CA LEU A 500 -33.48 4.52 -23.55
C LEU A 500 -32.79 3.95 -22.30
N VAL A 501 -32.75 4.74 -21.23
CA VAL A 501 -32.20 4.30 -19.96
C VAL A 501 -33.15 3.32 -19.29
N LEU A 502 -32.65 2.12 -19.00
CA LEU A 502 -33.42 1.10 -18.29
C LEU A 502 -33.49 1.45 -16.81
N ILE A 503 -34.71 1.61 -16.29
CA ILE A 503 -34.97 1.84 -14.87
C ILE A 503 -35.49 0.52 -14.28
N PRO A 504 -34.69 -0.18 -13.44
CA PRO A 504 -35.15 -1.39 -12.77
C PRO A 504 -36.36 -1.13 -11.87
N ALA A 505 -37.13 -2.17 -11.56
CA ALA A 505 -38.20 -2.08 -10.57
C ALA A 505 -37.63 -1.58 -9.23
N VAL A 506 -38.30 -0.59 -8.63
CA VAL A 506 -37.93 0.01 -7.35
C VAL A 506 -39.11 -0.10 -6.39
N GLU A 507 -38.82 -0.39 -5.12
CA GLU A 507 -39.84 -0.37 -4.08
C GLU A 507 -40.20 1.08 -3.74
N GLU A 508 -41.50 1.34 -3.53
CA GLU A 508 -41.99 2.70 -3.21
C GLU A 508 -41.41 3.24 -1.90
N THR A 509 -41.15 2.35 -0.93
CA THR A 509 -40.60 2.67 0.40
C THR A 509 -39.12 3.10 0.37
N TRP A 510 -38.40 2.87 -0.73
CA TRP A 510 -36.98 3.18 -0.80
C TRP A 510 -36.73 4.67 -0.95
N ASP A 511 -35.73 5.17 -0.20
CA ASP A 511 -35.19 6.51 -0.41
C ASP A 511 -34.42 6.61 -1.75
N HIS A 512 -34.15 7.86 -2.16
CA HIS A 512 -33.47 8.15 -3.42
C HIS A 512 -32.04 7.60 -3.53
N HIS A 513 -31.33 7.41 -2.41
CA HIS A 513 -29.99 6.81 -2.40
C HIS A 513 -30.08 5.31 -2.69
N LYS A 514 -30.99 4.60 -2.00
CA LYS A 514 -31.26 3.17 -2.24
C LYS A 514 -31.65 2.91 -3.68
N ARG A 515 -32.57 3.72 -4.23
CA ARG A 515 -32.99 3.64 -5.64
C ARG A 515 -31.80 3.78 -6.59
N LEU A 516 -30.93 4.77 -6.40
CA LEU A 516 -29.78 4.98 -7.31
C LEU A 516 -28.73 3.89 -7.17
N ALA A 517 -28.43 3.46 -5.94
CA ALA A 517 -27.51 2.37 -5.69
C ALA A 517 -28.00 1.07 -6.34
N HIS A 518 -29.29 0.74 -6.17
CA HIS A 518 -29.91 -0.41 -6.81
C HIS A 518 -29.89 -0.32 -8.34
N MET A 519 -30.20 0.85 -8.90
CA MET A 519 -30.14 1.07 -10.34
C MET A 519 -28.73 0.80 -10.88
N PHE A 520 -27.69 1.36 -10.25
CA PHE A 520 -26.31 1.13 -10.67
C PHE A 520 -25.90 -0.36 -10.62
N ILE A 521 -26.39 -1.11 -9.64
CA ILE A 521 -26.08 -2.54 -9.50
C ILE A 521 -26.70 -3.37 -10.63
N ASN A 522 -27.93 -3.04 -11.05
CA ASN A 522 -28.73 -3.88 -11.94
C ASN A 522 -28.67 -3.50 -13.43
N ILE A 523 -28.04 -2.38 -13.79
CA ILE A 523 -27.84 -1.98 -15.21
C ILE A 523 -26.40 -2.27 -15.67
N ASP A 524 -26.20 -2.39 -16.97
CA ASP A 524 -24.88 -2.59 -17.59
C ASP A 524 -23.98 -1.34 -17.52
N GLU A 525 -22.69 -1.49 -17.87
CA GLU A 525 -21.72 -0.39 -17.77
C GLU A 525 -22.00 0.79 -18.72
N GLN A 526 -22.56 0.52 -19.90
CA GLN A 526 -22.91 1.57 -20.87
C GLN A 526 -24.07 2.41 -20.32
N GLN A 527 -25.08 1.78 -19.75
CA GLN A 527 -26.21 2.42 -19.09
C GLN A 527 -25.77 3.23 -17.87
N ARG A 528 -24.89 2.69 -17.01
CA ARG A 528 -24.30 3.47 -15.90
C ARG A 528 -23.58 4.72 -16.40
N SER A 529 -22.87 4.59 -17.52
CA SER A 529 -22.14 5.71 -18.12
C SER A 529 -23.09 6.79 -18.64
N ILE A 530 -24.18 6.40 -19.32
CA ILE A 530 -25.24 7.32 -19.76
C ILE A 530 -25.82 8.07 -18.56
N VAL A 531 -26.19 7.35 -17.49
CA VAL A 531 -26.76 7.94 -16.26
C VAL A 531 -25.80 8.96 -15.64
N ALA A 532 -24.54 8.60 -15.47
CA ALA A 532 -23.52 9.47 -14.89
C ALA A 532 -23.27 10.74 -15.73
N ILE A 533 -23.18 10.62 -17.06
CA ILE A 533 -23.02 11.75 -17.97
C ILE A 533 -24.29 12.62 -17.97
N SER A 534 -25.49 12.01 -17.87
CA SER A 534 -26.76 12.74 -17.80
C SER A 534 -26.80 13.67 -16.58
N PHE A 535 -26.45 13.16 -15.39
CA PHE A 535 -26.37 14.00 -14.18
C PHE A 535 -25.40 15.17 -14.35
N TRP A 536 -24.19 14.89 -14.83
CA TRP A 536 -23.17 15.93 -15.00
C TRP A 536 -23.55 16.97 -16.06
N SER A 537 -24.12 16.54 -17.20
CA SER A 537 -24.49 17.43 -18.30
C SER A 537 -25.65 18.34 -17.94
N LEU A 538 -26.68 17.82 -17.26
CA LEU A 538 -27.81 18.61 -16.76
C LEU A 538 -27.34 19.61 -15.71
N TRP A 539 -26.49 19.19 -14.77
CA TRP A 539 -25.90 20.09 -13.78
C TRP A 539 -25.05 21.20 -14.43
N TYR A 540 -24.26 20.86 -15.44
CA TYR A 540 -23.46 21.82 -16.19
C TYR A 540 -24.35 22.84 -16.91
N ARG A 541 -25.38 22.40 -17.63
CA ARG A 541 -26.32 23.29 -18.32
C ARG A 541 -27.10 24.17 -17.36
N ARG A 542 -27.59 23.61 -16.25
CA ARG A 542 -28.25 24.35 -15.17
C ARG A 542 -27.37 25.49 -14.66
N ASN A 543 -26.08 25.24 -14.42
CA ASN A 543 -25.16 26.29 -13.95
C ASN A 543 -24.89 27.33 -15.04
N LYS A 544 -24.80 26.94 -16.30
CA LYS A 544 -24.65 27.87 -17.43
C LYS A 544 -25.86 28.80 -17.54
N MET A 545 -27.07 28.29 -17.32
CA MET A 545 -28.29 29.11 -17.31
C MET A 545 -28.25 30.15 -16.19
N ILE A 546 -27.90 29.74 -14.96
CA ILE A 546 -27.94 30.63 -13.81
C ILE A 546 -26.81 31.67 -13.82
N HIS A 547 -25.59 31.27 -14.19
CA HIS A 547 -24.41 32.11 -14.04
C HIS A 547 -23.99 32.84 -15.33
N GLU A 548 -24.41 32.33 -16.50
CA GLU A 548 -24.04 32.89 -17.81
C GLU A 548 -25.27 33.31 -18.63
N GLY A 549 -26.49 33.16 -18.10
CA GLY A 549 -27.72 33.52 -18.81
C GLY A 549 -28.02 32.66 -20.05
N ALA A 550 -27.37 31.50 -20.19
CA ALA A 550 -27.56 30.63 -21.34
C ALA A 550 -29.00 30.06 -21.39
N ARG A 551 -29.54 29.85 -22.59
CA ARG A 551 -30.84 29.19 -22.77
C ARG A 551 -30.70 27.67 -22.68
N PHE A 552 -31.69 27.01 -22.08
CA PHE A 552 -31.75 25.55 -22.06
C PHE A 552 -32.22 25.03 -23.42
N ASN A 553 -31.46 24.08 -23.99
CA ASN A 553 -31.86 23.37 -25.20
C ASN A 553 -31.75 21.87 -24.94
N PHE A 554 -32.90 21.19 -24.99
CA PHE A 554 -32.99 19.76 -24.70
C PHE A 554 -32.25 18.90 -25.73
N GLN A 555 -32.35 19.21 -27.02
CA GLN A 555 -31.69 18.42 -28.07
C GLN A 555 -30.16 18.55 -28.00
N GLU A 556 -29.64 19.71 -27.60
CA GLU A 556 -28.20 19.87 -27.36
C GLU A 556 -27.68 18.99 -26.22
N VAL A 557 -28.45 18.80 -25.15
CA VAL A 557 -28.06 17.91 -24.04
C VAL A 557 -27.95 16.47 -24.53
N ILE A 558 -28.93 16.03 -25.30
CA ILE A 558 -29.01 14.66 -25.83
C ILE A 558 -27.91 14.40 -26.85
N GLY A 559 -27.72 15.33 -27.78
CA GLY A 559 -26.63 15.30 -28.75
C GLY A 559 -25.26 15.28 -28.06
N PHE A 560 -25.08 16.08 -27.02
CA PHE A 560 -23.86 16.06 -26.21
C PHE A 560 -23.63 14.70 -25.55
N ILE A 561 -24.63 14.13 -24.86
CA ILE A 561 -24.46 12.84 -24.16
C ILE A 561 -24.11 11.72 -25.15
N ARG A 562 -24.83 11.64 -26.28
CA ARG A 562 -24.55 10.64 -27.34
C ARG A 562 -23.17 10.83 -27.94
N GLY A 563 -22.79 12.07 -28.26
CA GLY A 563 -21.47 12.39 -28.79
C GLY A 563 -20.35 12.05 -27.80
N TYR A 564 -20.53 12.37 -26.53
CA TYR A 564 -19.54 12.13 -25.48
C TYR A 564 -19.29 10.64 -25.24
N ILE A 565 -20.34 9.82 -25.25
CA ILE A 565 -20.21 8.36 -25.14
C ILE A 565 -19.48 7.78 -26.35
N LYS A 566 -19.84 8.25 -27.56
CA LYS A 566 -19.16 7.83 -28.79
C LYS A 566 -17.67 8.16 -28.74
N GLU A 567 -17.33 9.39 -28.32
CA GLU A 567 -15.95 9.85 -28.17
C GLU A 567 -15.16 8.98 -27.17
N ILE A 568 -15.74 8.72 -25.99
CA ILE A 568 -15.12 7.85 -24.97
C ILE A 568 -14.87 6.45 -25.53
N ASN A 569 -15.86 5.85 -26.19
CA ASN A 569 -15.73 4.52 -26.77
C ASN A 569 -14.67 4.47 -27.89
N THR A 570 -14.54 5.54 -28.68
CA THR A 570 -13.50 5.66 -29.71
C THR A 570 -12.11 5.78 -29.10
N ILE A 571 -11.93 6.64 -28.08
CA ILE A 571 -10.64 6.78 -27.38
C ILE A 571 -10.23 5.46 -26.75
N GLN A 572 -11.17 4.70 -26.17
CA GLN A 572 -10.89 3.39 -25.61
C GLN A 572 -10.34 2.41 -26.66
N ARG A 573 -10.96 2.35 -27.85
CA ARG A 573 -10.49 1.50 -28.94
C ARG A 573 -9.09 1.90 -29.42
N ALA A 574 -8.78 3.19 -29.42
CA ALA A 574 -7.46 3.70 -29.83
C ALA A 574 -6.38 3.58 -28.74
N ALA A 575 -6.76 3.63 -27.46
CA ALA A 575 -5.85 3.58 -26.32
C ALA A 575 -5.53 2.16 -25.86
N GLN A 576 -6.22 1.14 -26.39
CA GLN A 576 -5.71 -0.23 -26.29
C GLN A 576 -4.39 -0.26 -27.08
N PRO A 577 -3.25 -0.60 -26.45
CA PRO A 577 -2.11 -1.11 -27.20
C PRO A 577 -2.61 -2.27 -28.06
N ASN A 578 -1.84 -2.77 -29.03
CA ASN A 578 -2.08 -4.07 -29.67
C ASN A 578 -1.95 -5.22 -28.63
N PHE A 579 -2.74 -5.18 -27.56
CA PHE A 579 -3.10 -6.31 -26.75
C PHE A 579 -3.91 -7.19 -27.68
N ARG A 580 -3.35 -8.38 -27.95
CA ARG A 580 -4.12 -9.47 -28.53
C ARG A 580 -5.47 -9.49 -27.82
N PRO A 581 -6.60 -9.53 -28.56
CA PRO A 581 -7.91 -9.63 -27.94
C PRO A 581 -7.84 -10.77 -26.93
N ASP A 582 -8.44 -10.53 -25.77
CA ASP A 582 -8.50 -11.41 -24.61
C ASP A 582 -8.94 -12.81 -25.07
N SER A 583 -8.00 -13.61 -25.57
CA SER A 583 -8.19 -15.00 -25.86
C SER A 583 -8.50 -15.56 -24.49
N LYS A 584 -9.75 -15.96 -24.26
CA LYS A 584 -10.13 -16.68 -23.05
C LYS A 584 -9.02 -17.71 -22.85
N GLU A 585 -8.26 -17.56 -21.78
CA GLU A 585 -7.23 -18.54 -21.44
C GLU A 585 -8.03 -19.80 -21.13
N LEU A 586 -8.17 -20.65 -22.16
CA LEU A 586 -8.86 -21.92 -22.10
C LEU A 586 -7.89 -22.94 -21.54
N TRP A 587 -8.43 -23.94 -20.83
CA TRP A 587 -7.61 -25.04 -20.39
C TRP A 587 -7.02 -25.78 -21.60
N ARG A 588 -5.76 -26.17 -21.50
CA ARG A 588 -5.05 -26.96 -22.52
C ARG A 588 -4.47 -28.22 -21.89
N PRO A 589 -4.42 -29.36 -22.60
CA PRO A 589 -3.75 -30.56 -22.10
C PRO A 589 -2.25 -30.32 -21.85
N PRO A 590 -1.60 -31.10 -20.96
CA PRO A 590 -0.15 -31.12 -20.81
C PRO A 590 0.54 -31.83 -21.98
N ASP A 591 1.87 -31.70 -22.06
CA ASP A 591 2.69 -32.49 -23.00
C ASP A 591 2.59 -34.00 -22.73
N GLU A 592 2.93 -34.81 -23.72
CA GLU A 592 2.94 -36.26 -23.59
C GLU A 592 3.88 -36.74 -22.45
N GLY A 593 3.39 -37.70 -21.65
CA GLY A 593 4.11 -38.21 -20.48
C GLY A 593 4.07 -37.31 -19.24
N LYS A 594 3.28 -36.22 -19.24
CA LYS A 594 3.03 -35.37 -18.07
C LYS A 594 1.57 -35.44 -17.63
N ILE A 595 1.34 -35.26 -16.34
CA ILE A 595 0.00 -35.12 -15.75
C ILE A 595 -0.23 -33.68 -15.31
N LYS A 596 -1.34 -33.09 -15.74
CA LYS A 596 -1.78 -31.76 -15.33
C LYS A 596 -2.71 -31.89 -14.14
N VAL A 597 -2.32 -31.31 -13.02
CA VAL A 597 -3.10 -31.32 -11.77
C VAL A 597 -3.62 -29.93 -11.50
N ASN A 598 -4.94 -29.76 -11.58
CA ASN A 598 -5.62 -28.52 -11.20
C ASN A 598 -6.12 -28.64 -9.76
N PHE A 599 -5.93 -27.60 -8.95
CA PHE A 599 -6.45 -27.54 -7.58
C PHE A 599 -7.30 -26.28 -7.35
N ASP A 600 -8.24 -26.36 -6.41
CA ASP A 600 -9.07 -25.23 -5.95
C ASP A 600 -9.59 -25.49 -4.53
N ALA A 601 -10.08 -24.46 -3.84
CA ALA A 601 -10.72 -24.63 -2.53
C ALA A 601 -12.05 -23.87 -2.38
N SER A 602 -13.03 -24.54 -1.76
CA SER A 602 -14.28 -23.92 -1.31
C SER A 602 -14.24 -23.70 0.19
N TYR A 603 -14.10 -22.45 0.60
CA TYR A 603 -14.04 -22.07 2.02
C TYR A 603 -15.43 -21.65 2.57
N LYS A 604 -15.76 -22.10 3.78
CA LYS A 604 -16.96 -21.73 4.53
C LYS A 604 -16.54 -20.98 5.80
N SER A 605 -16.65 -19.66 5.77
CA SER A 605 -16.23 -18.76 6.86
C SER A 605 -16.90 -19.05 8.18
N ASP A 606 -18.18 -19.44 8.15
CA ASP A 606 -19.00 -19.54 9.36
C ASP A 606 -18.65 -20.78 10.19
N GLU A 607 -18.06 -21.80 9.56
CA GLU A 607 -17.70 -23.07 10.19
C GLU A 607 -16.17 -23.29 10.22
N ASN A 608 -15.37 -22.36 9.70
CA ASN A 608 -13.93 -22.52 9.49
C ASN A 608 -13.59 -23.85 8.79
N MET A 609 -14.36 -24.22 7.77
CA MET A 609 -14.14 -25.45 7.00
C MET A 609 -13.74 -25.12 5.57
N ALA A 610 -12.87 -25.95 4.98
CA ALA A 610 -12.53 -25.88 3.58
C ALA A 610 -12.66 -27.25 2.91
N PHE A 611 -13.34 -27.27 1.76
CA PHE A 611 -13.31 -28.41 0.86
C PHE A 611 -12.31 -28.11 -0.24
N THR A 612 -11.19 -28.81 -0.21
CA THR A 612 -10.18 -28.72 -1.27
C THR A 612 -10.52 -29.71 -2.37
N ALA A 613 -10.20 -29.37 -3.60
CA ALA A 613 -10.39 -30.23 -4.75
C ALA A 613 -9.10 -30.34 -5.57
N VAL A 614 -8.88 -31.54 -6.09
CA VAL A 614 -7.78 -31.88 -6.98
C VAL A 614 -8.36 -32.65 -8.15
N ILE A 615 -7.97 -32.28 -9.37
CA ILE A 615 -8.28 -33.06 -10.57
C ILE A 615 -7.02 -33.23 -11.42
N ALA A 616 -6.69 -34.48 -11.74
CA ALA A 616 -5.55 -34.87 -12.56
C ALA A 616 -6.02 -35.28 -13.96
N ARG A 617 -5.40 -34.72 -15.00
CA ARG A 617 -5.70 -34.97 -16.41
C ARG A 617 -4.42 -35.23 -17.20
N ASP A 618 -4.48 -36.17 -18.15
CA ASP A 618 -3.37 -36.51 -19.05
C ASP A 618 -3.32 -35.61 -20.31
N SER A 619 -2.38 -35.90 -21.22
CA SER A 619 -2.19 -35.21 -22.51
C SER A 619 -3.38 -35.37 -23.48
N ALA A 620 -4.22 -36.38 -23.31
CA ALA A 620 -5.45 -36.54 -24.08
C ALA A 620 -6.63 -35.74 -23.49
N GLY A 621 -6.43 -35.12 -22.33
CA GLY A 621 -7.45 -34.43 -21.54
C GLY A 621 -8.37 -35.38 -20.76
N ILE A 622 -7.99 -36.65 -20.64
CA ILE A 622 -8.74 -37.67 -19.91
C ILE A 622 -8.41 -37.52 -18.42
N ILE A 623 -9.45 -37.59 -17.59
CA ILE A 623 -9.32 -37.53 -16.14
C ILE A 623 -8.69 -38.83 -15.64
N GLN A 624 -7.51 -38.71 -15.03
CA GLN A 624 -6.77 -39.83 -14.44
C GLN A 624 -7.13 -40.04 -12.96
N GLY A 625 -7.73 -39.02 -12.34
CA GLY A 625 -8.30 -39.13 -11.00
C GLY A 625 -8.70 -37.78 -10.44
N ALA A 626 -9.51 -37.81 -9.40
CA ALA A 626 -9.91 -36.61 -8.69
C ALA A 626 -10.10 -36.90 -7.20
N GLU A 627 -9.90 -35.88 -6.38
CA GLU A 627 -10.07 -35.96 -4.94
C GLU A 627 -10.78 -34.70 -4.43
N THR A 628 -11.66 -34.88 -3.46
CA THR A 628 -12.05 -33.79 -2.56
C THR A 628 -11.61 -34.12 -1.15
N TYR A 629 -11.11 -33.13 -0.40
CA TYR A 629 -10.65 -33.35 0.97
C TYR A 629 -11.17 -32.25 1.90
N LEU A 630 -11.75 -32.65 3.03
CA LEU A 630 -12.27 -31.75 4.06
C LEU A 630 -11.18 -31.40 5.07
N PHE A 631 -10.86 -30.11 5.16
CA PHE A 631 -10.13 -29.55 6.29
C PHE A 631 -11.09 -28.84 7.25
N THR A 632 -11.02 -29.18 8.53
CA THR A 632 -11.66 -28.44 9.61
C THR A 632 -10.70 -27.40 10.19
N GLN A 633 -11.24 -26.38 10.85
CA GLN A 633 -10.46 -25.32 11.52
C GLN A 633 -9.53 -24.51 10.60
N VAL A 634 -9.93 -24.29 9.34
CA VAL A 634 -9.18 -23.46 8.39
C VAL A 634 -9.40 -21.98 8.71
N PRO A 635 -8.33 -21.20 8.97
CA PRO A 635 -8.45 -19.84 9.48
C PRO A 635 -8.89 -18.82 8.44
N ASP A 636 -8.56 -19.03 7.16
CA ASP A 636 -8.89 -18.10 6.08
C ASP A 636 -8.85 -18.77 4.68
N PRO A 637 -9.45 -18.13 3.65
CA PRO A 637 -9.47 -18.67 2.29
C PRO A 637 -8.09 -18.89 1.66
N PHE A 638 -7.08 -18.07 1.99
CA PHE A 638 -5.75 -18.26 1.41
C PHE A 638 -5.09 -19.54 1.92
N VAL A 639 -5.31 -19.88 3.20
CA VAL A 639 -4.89 -21.15 3.77
C VAL A 639 -5.62 -22.32 3.10
N ALA A 640 -6.92 -22.17 2.81
CA ALA A 640 -7.68 -23.18 2.08
C ALA A 640 -7.07 -23.48 0.70
N GLU A 641 -6.73 -22.45 -0.07
CA GLU A 641 -6.07 -22.59 -1.38
C GLU A 641 -4.68 -23.23 -1.27
N ALA A 642 -3.90 -22.86 -0.26
CA ALA A 642 -2.58 -23.47 -0.02
C ALA A 642 -2.70 -24.96 0.33
N ARG A 643 -3.70 -25.33 1.15
CA ARG A 643 -4.01 -26.73 1.47
C ARG A 643 -4.48 -27.51 0.25
N ALA A 644 -5.23 -26.90 -0.66
CA ALA A 644 -5.59 -27.54 -1.93
C ALA A 644 -4.36 -27.84 -2.79
N CYS A 645 -3.40 -26.91 -2.85
CA CYS A 645 -2.13 -27.13 -3.53
C CYS A 645 -1.30 -28.25 -2.87
N GLU A 646 -1.27 -28.31 -1.55
CA GLU A 646 -0.61 -29.38 -0.80
C GLU A 646 -1.26 -30.75 -1.05
N ARG A 647 -2.60 -30.83 -0.98
CA ARG A 647 -3.37 -32.04 -1.32
C ARG A 647 -3.10 -32.49 -2.75
N ALA A 648 -2.95 -31.56 -3.69
CA ALA A 648 -2.66 -31.90 -5.08
C ALA A 648 -1.39 -32.75 -5.23
N LEU A 649 -0.35 -32.45 -4.44
CA LEU A 649 0.90 -33.23 -4.46
C LEU A 649 0.76 -34.54 -3.69
N ILE A 650 0.08 -34.55 -2.54
CA ILE A 650 -0.15 -35.80 -1.79
C ILE A 650 -0.96 -36.78 -2.65
N PHE A 651 -2.03 -36.31 -3.27
CA PHE A 651 -2.83 -37.08 -4.22
C PHE A 651 -1.98 -37.62 -5.37
N ALA A 652 -1.14 -36.78 -6.00
CA ALA A 652 -0.30 -37.21 -7.10
C ALA A 652 0.75 -38.27 -6.69
N LEU A 653 1.30 -38.19 -5.47
CA LEU A 653 2.16 -39.23 -4.91
C LEU A 653 1.40 -40.54 -4.70
N THR A 654 0.18 -40.48 -4.16
CA THR A 654 -0.68 -41.66 -3.97
C THR A 654 -1.04 -42.33 -5.30
N MET A 655 -1.23 -41.54 -6.36
CA MET A 655 -1.52 -42.04 -7.71
C MET A 655 -0.27 -42.52 -8.47
N GLY A 656 0.93 -42.37 -7.90
CA GLY A 656 2.19 -42.82 -8.52
C GLY A 656 2.65 -41.97 -9.71
N PHE A 657 2.20 -40.72 -9.82
CA PHE A 657 2.64 -39.83 -10.90
C PHE A 657 4.07 -39.33 -10.69
N THR A 658 4.85 -39.21 -11.77
CA THR A 658 6.29 -38.85 -11.70
C THR A 658 6.61 -37.49 -12.32
N ARG A 659 5.80 -37.01 -13.28
CA ARG A 659 6.00 -35.75 -14.02
C ARG A 659 4.73 -34.89 -14.00
N LEU A 660 4.79 -33.72 -13.36
CA LEU A 660 3.61 -32.92 -13.01
C LEU A 660 3.63 -31.47 -13.53
N GLU A 661 2.45 -31.02 -13.97
CA GLU A 661 2.12 -29.61 -14.13
C GLU A 661 1.02 -29.21 -13.13
N VAL A 662 1.40 -28.54 -12.04
CA VAL A 662 0.48 -28.12 -10.98
C VAL A 662 -0.06 -26.71 -11.29
N LYS A 663 -1.39 -26.60 -11.38
CA LYS A 663 -2.11 -25.39 -11.79
C LYS A 663 -3.18 -24.99 -10.75
N GLY A 664 -3.30 -23.70 -10.49
CA GLY A 664 -4.36 -23.14 -9.65
C GLY A 664 -4.58 -21.66 -9.93
N ASP A 665 -5.71 -21.11 -9.48
CA ASP A 665 -6.07 -19.70 -9.71
C ASP A 665 -5.60 -18.74 -8.60
N SER A 666 -5.07 -19.29 -7.50
CA SER A 666 -4.46 -18.50 -6.44
C SER A 666 -3.02 -18.09 -6.77
N LEU A 667 -2.86 -16.91 -7.37
CA LEU A 667 -1.54 -16.34 -7.66
C LEU A 667 -0.67 -16.20 -6.40
N ALA A 668 -1.29 -15.97 -5.23
CA ALA A 668 -0.60 -15.88 -3.95
C ALA A 668 0.07 -17.20 -3.57
N VAL A 669 -0.65 -18.33 -3.71
CA VAL A 669 -0.11 -19.67 -3.43
C VAL A 669 1.01 -20.01 -4.40
N ILE A 670 0.79 -19.85 -5.71
CA ILE A 670 1.81 -20.16 -6.73
C ILE A 670 3.08 -19.32 -6.53
N LYS A 671 2.95 -18.02 -6.27
CA LYS A 671 4.11 -17.17 -5.95
C LYS A 671 4.79 -17.59 -4.65
N SER A 672 4.02 -17.95 -3.63
CA SER A 672 4.55 -18.44 -2.35
C SER A 672 5.34 -19.74 -2.54
N VAL A 673 4.85 -20.67 -3.37
CA VAL A 673 5.55 -21.92 -3.73
C VAL A 673 6.75 -21.67 -4.66
N ALA A 674 6.81 -20.57 -5.42
CA ALA A 674 7.98 -20.24 -6.25
C ALA A 674 9.07 -19.40 -5.53
N LYS A 675 8.70 -18.60 -4.53
CA LYS A 675 9.57 -17.62 -3.84
C LYS A 675 10.76 -18.24 -3.09
N LYS A 676 11.98 -18.10 -3.61
CA LYS A 676 13.22 -18.43 -2.88
C LYS A 676 13.49 -17.35 -1.81
N GLY A 677 13.70 -17.74 -0.55
CA GLY A 677 14.03 -16.82 0.55
C GLY A 677 13.04 -16.82 1.74
N ASN A 678 13.23 -15.85 2.64
CA ASN A 678 12.40 -15.65 3.84
C ASN A 678 10.99 -15.17 3.46
N ASP A 679 9.98 -15.93 3.89
CA ASP A 679 8.58 -15.62 3.67
C ASP A 679 7.84 -15.63 5.00
N ARG A 680 7.26 -14.49 5.36
CA ARG A 680 6.49 -14.29 6.59
C ARG A 680 4.99 -14.55 6.39
N SER A 681 4.59 -14.89 5.17
CA SER A 681 3.19 -15.19 4.84
C SER A 681 2.67 -16.34 5.68
N VAL A 682 1.38 -16.29 6.02
CA VAL A 682 0.69 -17.38 6.73
C VAL A 682 0.82 -18.71 5.97
N LEU A 683 0.98 -18.66 4.65
CA LEU A 683 1.07 -19.82 3.77
C LEU A 683 2.44 -20.51 3.78
N ARG A 684 3.47 -19.92 4.41
CA ARG A 684 4.84 -20.43 4.27
C ARG A 684 4.99 -21.87 4.74
N LEU A 685 4.41 -22.25 5.88
CA LEU A 685 4.56 -23.60 6.42
C LEU A 685 4.00 -24.65 5.46
N ILE A 686 2.80 -24.39 4.93
CA ILE A 686 2.14 -25.26 3.94
C ILE A 686 2.93 -25.28 2.63
N THR A 687 3.26 -24.11 2.08
CA THR A 687 3.94 -24.02 0.78
C THR A 687 5.38 -24.54 0.81
N GLN A 688 6.05 -24.51 1.97
CA GLN A 688 7.34 -25.16 2.17
C GLN A 688 7.22 -26.68 2.21
N HIS A 689 6.19 -27.21 2.87
CA HIS A 689 5.88 -28.63 2.81
C HIS A 689 5.53 -29.06 1.38
N THR A 690 4.71 -28.28 0.65
CA THR A 690 4.42 -28.49 -0.78
C THR A 690 5.70 -28.55 -1.62
N ARG A 691 6.69 -27.67 -1.37
CA ARG A 691 7.97 -27.75 -2.07
C ARG A 691 8.74 -29.02 -1.76
N HIS A 692 8.73 -29.44 -0.50
CA HIS A 692 9.43 -30.65 -0.07
C HIS A 692 8.83 -31.89 -0.73
N LEU A 693 7.49 -32.01 -0.74
CA LEU A 693 6.78 -33.04 -1.52
C LEU A 693 7.13 -32.98 -3.01
N GLY A 694 7.32 -31.76 -3.54
CA GLY A 694 7.75 -31.52 -4.92
C GLY A 694 9.08 -32.17 -5.30
N LEU A 695 9.98 -32.40 -4.34
CA LEU A 695 11.30 -33.01 -4.59
C LEU A 695 11.22 -34.51 -4.93
N SER A 696 10.10 -35.16 -4.60
CA SER A 696 9.87 -36.58 -4.88
C SER A 696 9.47 -36.85 -6.33
N PHE A 697 9.23 -35.81 -7.13
CA PHE A 697 8.84 -35.93 -8.54
C PHE A 697 10.05 -35.71 -9.46
N GLY A 698 10.15 -36.49 -10.54
CA GLY A 698 11.22 -36.35 -11.52
C GLY A 698 11.14 -35.04 -12.32
N GLU A 699 9.93 -34.53 -12.51
CA GLU A 699 9.68 -33.20 -13.10
C GLU A 699 8.44 -32.57 -12.45
N ILE A 700 8.53 -31.32 -12.01
CA ILE A 700 7.38 -30.58 -11.47
C ILE A 700 7.44 -29.10 -11.86
N SER A 701 6.31 -28.53 -12.26
CA SER A 701 6.15 -27.09 -12.45
C SER A 701 4.89 -26.56 -11.77
N TYR A 702 4.95 -25.31 -11.29
CA TYR A 702 3.82 -24.61 -10.67
C TYR A 702 3.48 -23.40 -11.51
N GLN A 703 2.24 -23.30 -11.98
CA GLN A 703 1.83 -22.18 -12.82
C GLN A 703 0.45 -21.67 -12.43
N HIS A 704 0.30 -20.35 -12.38
CA HIS A 704 -0.98 -19.70 -12.17
C HIS A 704 -1.80 -19.74 -13.45
N VAL A 705 -3.09 -20.01 -13.32
CA VAL A 705 -4.07 -19.94 -14.40
C VAL A 705 -5.23 -19.04 -14.00
N ARG A 706 -5.89 -18.37 -14.95
CA ARG A 706 -7.13 -17.64 -14.63
C ARG A 706 -8.22 -18.60 -14.17
N ARG A 707 -9.17 -18.10 -13.36
CA ARG A 707 -10.34 -18.86 -12.88
C ARG A 707 -11.15 -19.51 -14.01
N SER A 708 -11.17 -18.91 -15.21
CA SER A 708 -11.80 -19.49 -16.40
C SER A 708 -11.17 -20.83 -16.82
N ALA A 709 -9.85 -20.98 -16.69
CA ALA A 709 -9.10 -22.20 -17.00
C ALA A 709 -9.02 -23.19 -15.81
N ASN A 710 -9.56 -22.82 -14.63
CA ASN A 710 -9.59 -23.66 -13.43
C ASN A 710 -11.02 -24.09 -13.04
N GLY A 711 -12.01 -23.87 -13.92
CA GLY A 711 -13.43 -24.05 -13.62
C GLY A 711 -13.81 -25.46 -13.17
N VAL A 712 -13.12 -26.49 -13.67
CA VAL A 712 -13.38 -27.89 -13.29
C VAL A 712 -13.01 -28.15 -11.82
N ALA A 713 -11.81 -27.73 -11.39
CA ALA A 713 -11.38 -27.87 -10.00
C ALA A 713 -12.29 -27.05 -9.06
N HIS A 714 -12.67 -25.85 -9.49
CA HIS A 714 -13.62 -25.00 -8.75
C HIS A 714 -14.98 -25.66 -8.55
N THR A 715 -15.52 -26.24 -9.61
CA THR A 715 -16.82 -26.93 -9.55
C THR A 715 -16.73 -28.18 -8.67
N LEU A 716 -15.60 -28.91 -8.74
CA LEU A 716 -15.35 -30.06 -7.87
C LEU A 716 -15.27 -29.68 -6.39
N ALA A 717 -14.64 -28.55 -6.04
CA ALA A 717 -14.61 -28.05 -4.66
C ALA A 717 -16.01 -27.70 -4.14
N LEU A 718 -16.86 -27.11 -5.00
CA LEU A 718 -18.26 -26.84 -4.66
C LEU A 718 -19.09 -28.11 -4.49
N GLU A 719 -18.88 -29.14 -5.33
CA GLU A 719 -19.56 -30.43 -5.19
C GLU A 719 -19.12 -31.18 -3.93
N GLY A 720 -17.82 -31.18 -3.61
CA GLY A 720 -17.30 -31.72 -2.35
C GLY A 720 -17.98 -31.08 -1.14
N ARG A 721 -18.14 -29.75 -1.16
CA ARG A 721 -18.89 -29.01 -0.14
C ARG A 721 -20.39 -29.34 -0.14
N ARG A 722 -21.03 -29.42 -1.30
CA ARG A 722 -22.47 -29.67 -1.43
C ARG A 722 -22.86 -31.05 -0.90
N ARG A 723 -22.00 -32.05 -1.15
CA ARG A 723 -22.21 -33.45 -0.75
C ARG A 723 -21.54 -33.82 0.56
N SER A 724 -20.80 -32.88 1.17
CA SER A 724 -19.93 -33.13 2.33
C SER A 724 -19.01 -34.34 2.15
N TYR A 725 -18.50 -34.54 0.93
CA TYR A 725 -17.71 -35.72 0.56
C TYR A 725 -16.21 -35.44 0.61
N SER A 726 -15.47 -36.29 1.32
CA SER A 726 -14.01 -36.27 1.44
C SER A 726 -13.43 -37.64 1.09
N GLY A 727 -12.70 -37.72 -0.01
CA GLY A 727 -12.12 -38.96 -0.53
C GLY A 727 -11.76 -38.85 -2.02
N ILE A 728 -11.19 -39.94 -2.55
CA ILE A 728 -10.88 -40.10 -3.96
C ILE A 728 -12.13 -40.56 -4.72
N TRP A 729 -12.40 -39.94 -5.86
CA TRP A 729 -13.52 -40.28 -6.73
C TRP A 729 -13.15 -41.47 -7.61
N HIS A 730 -13.59 -42.68 -7.25
CA HIS A 730 -13.14 -43.91 -7.92
C HIS A 730 -13.97 -44.33 -9.16
N TRP A 731 -15.29 -44.08 -9.22
CA TRP A 731 -16.12 -44.71 -10.26
C TRP A 731 -17.18 -43.84 -10.95
N GLU A 732 -17.37 -42.57 -10.57
CA GLU A 732 -18.10 -41.59 -11.40
C GLU A 732 -17.99 -40.19 -10.79
N LEU A 733 -17.52 -39.22 -11.57
CA LEU A 733 -17.51 -37.81 -11.18
C LEU A 733 -18.91 -37.21 -11.33
N PRO A 734 -19.30 -36.21 -10.52
CA PRO A 734 -20.56 -35.51 -10.70
C PRO A 734 -20.71 -34.97 -12.13
N ALA A 735 -21.89 -35.10 -12.73
CA ALA A 735 -22.17 -34.57 -14.07
C ALA A 735 -21.87 -33.06 -14.19
N SER A 736 -21.97 -32.31 -13.09
CA SER A 736 -21.59 -30.90 -12.99
C SER A 736 -20.09 -30.66 -13.17
N VAL A 737 -19.24 -31.65 -12.91
CA VAL A 737 -17.77 -31.62 -13.10
C VAL A 737 -17.37 -32.24 -14.44
N GLN A 738 -18.05 -33.31 -14.88
CA GLN A 738 -17.79 -33.96 -16.17
C GLN A 738 -18.05 -33.03 -17.35
N ARG A 739 -19.18 -32.31 -17.37
CA ARG A 739 -19.52 -31.41 -18.50
C ARG A 739 -18.47 -30.33 -18.74
N PRO A 740 -18.01 -29.55 -17.74
CA PRO A 740 -16.91 -28.61 -17.93
C PRO A 740 -15.59 -29.28 -18.34
N ALA A 741 -15.29 -30.48 -17.83
CA ALA A 741 -14.06 -31.20 -18.20
C ALA A 741 -14.07 -31.66 -19.66
N GLU A 742 -15.22 -32.07 -20.19
CA GLU A 742 -15.41 -32.39 -21.61
C GLU A 742 -15.31 -31.15 -22.49
N GLN A 743 -15.88 -30.02 -22.05
CA GLN A 743 -15.75 -28.73 -22.75
C GLN A 743 -14.29 -28.27 -22.84
N ASP A 744 -13.53 -28.39 -21.74
CA ASP A 744 -12.08 -28.12 -21.72
C ASP A 744 -11.34 -29.02 -22.74
N ARG A 745 -11.71 -30.30 -22.83
CA ARG A 745 -11.10 -31.27 -23.75
C ARG A 745 -11.39 -30.97 -25.23
N VAL A 746 -12.61 -30.55 -25.56
CA VAL A 746 -13.02 -30.22 -26.94
C VAL A 746 -12.51 -28.85 -27.37
N GLY A 747 -12.62 -27.84 -26.50
CA GLY A 747 -12.17 -26.47 -26.77
C GLY A 747 -10.65 -26.38 -26.99
N GLY A 748 -9.86 -27.14 -26.21
CA GLY A 748 -8.40 -27.18 -26.34
C GLY A 748 -7.86 -27.80 -27.64
N ARG A 749 -8.68 -28.57 -28.38
CA ARG A 749 -8.30 -29.19 -29.67
C ARG A 749 -8.62 -28.31 -30.88
N SER A 750 -9.45 -27.28 -30.73
CA SER A 750 -9.90 -26.43 -31.84
C SER A 750 -8.95 -25.28 -32.22
N GLU A 751 -7.89 -25.06 -31.43
CA GLU A 751 -6.87 -24.01 -31.64
C GLU A 751 -5.42 -24.56 -31.71
N ALA A 752 -5.23 -25.88 -31.75
CA ALA A 752 -3.92 -26.52 -31.80
C ALA A 752 -3.45 -26.75 -33.24
#